data_AF-A0A315XVX1-F1
#
_entry.id   AF-A0A315XVX1-F1
#
_cell.length_a   1.000
_cell.length_b   1.000
_cell.length_c   1.000
_cell.angle_alpha   90.00
_cell.angle_beta   90.00
_cell.angle_gamma   90.00
#
_symmetry.space_group_name_H-M   'P 1'
#
loop_
_entity.id
_entity.type
_entity.pdbx_description
1 polymer ?
#
loop_
_entity_poly.entity_id
_entity_poly.type
_entity_poly.pdbx_seq_one_letter_code
_entity_poly.pdbx_strand_id
1 'polypeptide(L)'
;MKNNLSRRIRASVVSLTMAAAMLPAYAAPANAVTTMPDLSVVSENVGVSQTMKVDSVYEGTIPDDGADSVTFTLDTSYAGQSFSYGFGCSTQESPYWLELDKSGKWVDGSEAEGSACKLDKASSTITIDLSKAGAKPGGKFEFRCYYSAHWDNSKGDMVDNTVKLTGVEFDGGSSSSSPGSSSGVESKNKKSGSWSFKDNKDGTATISATVTKQLDELDYDLTVGYDEDYYAEKGVTPDESDPINSHKFKYEDFGVPSSDDITIESLYVVVEADYDVDKFMYGCGTNVAMGSPSDTEYAKRGIIDGKDDAGYWYNEMGAESKEEFEDAGVEFGISEIGEGTTLEGAGKYIECIWDVPAEVQKDQTHHSYDSIGFQFWYGTKDASKYTEITSSDPVTITSAALTYTVTKTIPYTASSKTTQSKTLDCTASSDSKKNFEIGYDDLGIESDMDVYAIRFDVSASKEIKKLVYGTGTGTTSEADDYWYQEPVNSVVLGAGKSAEIMWILPDKVAGKTADDANIVNPDGNVVFGYYYGEADTITVKNVEVYYYIPETTTTTTTTTTTTTTTTTTTTTAPPSVTDWGDTNCDGTVELADAILIMQTLASPNKYAVTDQGRLNGDVDKSTVGLTSNDALFIQEYLLHLRQSLVPAT
;
A
#
# COMPACT_ATOMS: atom_id res chain seq x y z
N MET A 1 37.18 9.71 0.92
CA MET A 1 36.64 10.72 1.85
C MET A 1 36.82 12.21 1.45
N LYS A 2 37.24 12.58 0.22
CA LYS A 2 37.16 14.00 -0.24
C LYS A 2 36.49 14.21 -1.60
N ASN A 3 36.06 13.15 -2.29
CA ASN A 3 35.37 13.24 -3.58
C ASN A 3 33.83 13.13 -3.48
N ASN A 4 33.27 12.92 -2.28
CA ASN A 4 31.81 12.75 -2.12
C ASN A 4 31.04 14.09 -2.04
N LEU A 5 31.72 15.23 -1.87
CA LEU A 5 31.02 16.52 -1.72
C LEU A 5 30.49 17.08 -3.05
N SER A 6 31.08 16.69 -4.19
CA SER A 6 30.65 17.13 -5.53
C SER A 6 29.55 16.24 -6.14
N ARG A 7 29.43 14.97 -5.73
CA ARG A 7 28.23 14.13 -6.02
C ARG A 7 27.02 14.59 -5.19
N ARG A 8 27.26 14.99 -3.93
CA ARG A 8 26.26 15.54 -2.99
C ARG A 8 25.52 16.83 -3.41
N ILE A 9 25.99 17.55 -4.42
CA ILE A 9 25.31 18.77 -4.91
C ILE A 9 24.51 18.50 -6.19
N ARG A 10 24.76 17.39 -6.90
CA ARG A 10 24.02 17.03 -8.14
C ARG A 10 22.77 16.17 -7.87
N ALA A 11 22.79 15.31 -6.85
CA ALA A 11 21.64 14.47 -6.48
C ALA A 11 20.44 15.28 -5.95
N SER A 12 20.69 16.44 -5.33
CA SER A 12 19.68 17.30 -4.73
C SER A 12 18.77 18.08 -5.71
N VAL A 13 18.88 17.84 -7.02
CA VAL A 13 18.08 18.56 -8.06
C VAL A 13 17.29 17.60 -8.96
N VAL A 14 17.49 16.28 -8.86
CA VAL A 14 16.85 15.28 -9.74
C VAL A 14 16.08 14.27 -8.89
N SER A 15 15.02 14.72 -8.20
CA SER A 15 14.08 13.83 -7.52
C SER A 15 12.81 13.75 -8.37
N LEU A 16 12.47 12.56 -8.88
CA LEU A 16 11.28 12.25 -9.70
C LEU A 16 10.75 13.42 -10.54
N THR A 17 11.39 13.75 -11.68
CA THR A 17 10.82 14.70 -12.63
C THR A 17 9.94 13.98 -13.64
N MET A 18 8.62 13.99 -13.45
CA MET A 18 7.67 13.66 -14.52
C MET A 18 7.59 14.83 -15.51
N ALA A 19 8.13 14.61 -16.72
CA ALA A 19 8.07 15.59 -17.80
C ALA A 19 6.60 15.88 -18.20
N ALA A 20 6.09 17.08 -17.90
CA ALA A 20 4.82 17.55 -18.45
C ALA A 20 5.04 18.67 -19.48
N ALA A 21 4.52 18.48 -20.68
CA ALA A 21 4.45 19.52 -21.71
C ALA A 21 3.17 20.37 -21.52
N MET A 22 3.31 21.68 -21.31
CA MET A 22 2.20 22.66 -21.25
C MET A 22 2.14 23.51 -22.52
N LEU A 23 0.94 23.90 -22.99
CA LEU A 23 0.63 25.21 -23.62
C LEU A 23 -0.88 25.61 -23.47
N PRO A 24 -1.28 26.91 -23.63
CA PRO A 24 -2.30 27.57 -22.78
C PRO A 24 -3.64 28.01 -23.43
N ALA A 25 -4.67 28.08 -22.57
CA ALA A 25 -5.81 29.01 -22.40
C ALA A 25 -6.68 29.52 -23.58
N TYR A 26 -8.02 29.48 -23.42
CA TYR A 26 -8.92 30.67 -23.46
C TYR A 26 -10.29 30.40 -22.78
N ALA A 27 -10.97 31.51 -22.43
CA ALA A 27 -11.95 31.71 -21.34
C ALA A 27 -13.40 31.21 -21.51
N ALA A 28 -14.11 31.14 -20.37
CA ALA A 28 -15.52 30.74 -20.14
C ALA A 28 -16.58 31.76 -20.64
N PRO A 29 -17.91 31.49 -20.57
CA PRO A 29 -18.66 31.60 -19.30
C PRO A 29 -19.82 30.60 -19.06
N ALA A 30 -20.35 30.72 -17.83
CA ALA A 30 -21.34 29.93 -17.08
C ALA A 30 -22.74 29.68 -17.69
N ASN A 31 -23.40 28.58 -17.29
CA ASN A 31 -24.59 28.60 -16.43
C ASN A 31 -25.17 27.20 -16.11
N ALA A 32 -25.50 27.03 -14.83
CA ALA A 32 -26.72 26.41 -14.27
C ALA A 32 -27.02 24.89 -14.45
N VAL A 33 -27.11 24.25 -13.28
CA VAL A 33 -28.20 23.36 -12.82
C VAL A 33 -28.18 21.89 -13.27
N THR A 34 -27.84 21.05 -12.28
CA THR A 34 -28.30 19.68 -11.98
C THR A 34 -28.65 18.74 -13.13
N THR A 35 -27.93 17.62 -13.19
CA THR A 35 -28.44 16.25 -12.93
C THR A 35 -27.23 15.32 -12.96
N MET A 36 -27.08 14.45 -11.95
CA MET A 36 -26.27 13.26 -12.16
C MET A 36 -26.97 12.42 -13.23
N PRO A 37 -26.24 11.91 -14.21
CA PRO A 37 -26.43 10.50 -14.49
C PRO A 37 -25.11 9.76 -14.76
N ASP A 38 -25.16 8.51 -14.29
CA ASP A 38 -24.49 7.32 -14.76
C ASP A 38 -22.96 7.24 -14.80
N LEU A 39 -22.47 6.29 -13.99
CA LEU A 39 -21.26 5.54 -14.26
C LEU A 39 -21.30 5.03 -15.71
N SER A 40 -20.34 5.46 -16.53
CA SER A 40 -20.03 4.78 -17.79
C SER A 40 -18.59 4.27 -17.75
N VAL A 41 -18.51 2.99 -17.39
CA VAL A 41 -17.54 1.95 -17.77
C VAL A 41 -16.27 2.44 -18.48
N VAL A 42 -15.15 2.28 -17.79
CA VAL A 42 -13.80 2.26 -18.37
C VAL A 42 -13.77 1.12 -19.39
N SER A 43 -13.48 1.40 -20.65
CA SER A 43 -13.24 0.35 -21.65
C SER A 43 -12.00 -0.43 -21.24
N GLU A 44 -12.22 -1.68 -20.85
CA GLU A 44 -11.23 -2.63 -20.37
C GLU A 44 -10.16 -2.91 -21.45
N ASN A 45 -8.88 -2.82 -21.06
CA ASN A 45 -7.88 -3.69 -21.66
C ASN A 45 -8.30 -5.11 -21.30
N VAL A 46 -8.85 -5.86 -22.26
CA VAL A 46 -9.10 -7.28 -22.05
C VAL A 46 -7.72 -7.90 -21.85
N GLY A 47 -7.45 -8.38 -20.63
CA GLY A 47 -6.18 -9.02 -20.26
C GLY A 47 -5.95 -10.29 -21.07
N VAL A 48 -5.49 -10.15 -22.31
CA VAL A 48 -5.18 -11.27 -23.19
C VAL A 48 -3.79 -11.77 -22.84
N SER A 49 -3.69 -13.06 -22.50
CA SER A 49 -2.44 -13.80 -22.33
C SER A 49 -2.66 -15.18 -22.95
N GLN A 50 -2.31 -15.34 -24.22
CA GLN A 50 -2.48 -16.61 -24.94
C GLN A 50 -1.15 -17.07 -25.56
N THR A 51 -0.71 -18.27 -25.20
CA THR A 51 0.41 -18.93 -25.90
C THR A 51 -0.04 -19.43 -27.26
N MET A 52 0.60 -18.93 -28.32
CA MET A 52 0.37 -19.31 -29.71
C MET A 52 1.49 -20.22 -30.24
N LYS A 53 1.09 -21.39 -30.74
CA LYS A 53 1.91 -22.32 -31.54
C LYS A 53 1.37 -22.42 -32.97
N VAL A 54 2.07 -23.13 -33.85
CA VAL A 54 1.57 -23.44 -35.21
C VAL A 54 0.13 -23.99 -35.13
N ASP A 55 -0.73 -23.49 -36.02
CA ASP A 55 -2.18 -23.74 -36.10
C ASP A 55 -3.04 -23.14 -34.98
N SER A 56 -2.47 -22.32 -34.09
CA SER A 56 -3.26 -21.60 -33.08
C SER A 56 -4.08 -20.47 -33.69
N VAL A 57 -5.29 -20.29 -33.19
CA VAL A 57 -6.23 -19.24 -33.60
C VAL A 57 -6.65 -18.44 -32.38
N TYR A 58 -6.52 -17.12 -32.46
CA TYR A 58 -7.15 -16.16 -31.55
C TYR A 58 -8.39 -15.59 -32.22
N GLU A 59 -9.57 -15.76 -31.61
CA GLU A 59 -10.83 -15.16 -32.05
C GLU A 59 -11.16 -13.94 -31.19
N GLY A 60 -11.60 -12.85 -31.83
CA GLY A 60 -12.07 -11.66 -31.12
C GLY A 60 -13.20 -10.93 -31.84
N THR A 61 -13.63 -9.81 -31.27
CA THR A 61 -14.69 -8.96 -31.81
C THR A 61 -14.17 -7.55 -32.02
N ILE A 62 -14.49 -6.94 -33.16
CA ILE A 62 -14.20 -5.54 -33.47
C ILE A 62 -15.11 -4.65 -32.61
N PRO A 63 -14.64 -3.51 -32.08
CA PRO A 63 -15.46 -2.60 -31.30
C PRO A 63 -16.78 -2.21 -31.99
N ASP A 64 -17.81 -1.96 -31.18
CA ASP A 64 -19.16 -1.61 -31.67
C ASP A 64 -19.21 -0.26 -32.40
N ASP A 65 -18.25 0.64 -32.13
CA ASP A 65 -18.03 1.91 -32.81
C ASP A 65 -17.11 1.82 -34.03
N GLY A 66 -16.54 0.63 -34.30
CA GLY A 66 -15.65 0.35 -35.41
C GLY A 66 -14.17 0.50 -35.05
N ALA A 67 -13.30 0.16 -36.00
CA ALA A 67 -11.86 0.31 -35.87
C ALA A 67 -11.23 0.55 -37.25
N ASP A 68 -10.26 1.47 -37.32
CA ASP A 68 -9.44 1.68 -38.52
C ASP A 68 -8.24 0.73 -38.56
N SER A 69 -7.77 0.26 -37.40
CA SER A 69 -6.74 -0.78 -37.31
C SER A 69 -6.85 -1.60 -36.02
N VAL A 70 -6.17 -2.75 -36.00
CA VAL A 70 -5.95 -3.57 -34.81
C VAL A 70 -4.46 -3.90 -34.67
N THR A 71 -3.92 -3.80 -33.47
CA THR A 71 -2.53 -4.10 -33.15
C THR A 71 -2.45 -5.27 -32.19
N PHE A 72 -1.68 -6.29 -32.58
CA PHE A 72 -1.38 -7.48 -31.78
C PHE A 72 0.01 -7.34 -31.16
N THR A 73 0.11 -7.48 -29.84
CA THR A 73 1.39 -7.53 -29.13
C THR A 73 1.79 -8.97 -28.88
N LEU A 74 2.94 -9.37 -29.42
CA LEU A 74 3.48 -10.71 -29.34
C LEU A 74 4.82 -10.69 -28.61
N ASP A 75 4.92 -11.50 -27.57
CA ASP A 75 6.14 -11.66 -26.80
C ASP A 75 6.84 -12.97 -27.17
N THR A 76 8.16 -12.91 -27.30
CA THR A 76 9.00 -14.08 -27.54
C THR A 76 10.34 -13.98 -26.81
N SER A 77 10.85 -15.13 -26.38
CA SER A 77 12.18 -15.28 -25.81
C SER A 77 13.31 -15.21 -26.85
N TYR A 78 13.01 -15.21 -28.16
CA TYR A 78 14.00 -15.36 -29.23
C TYR A 78 14.00 -14.16 -30.19
N ALA A 79 15.16 -13.49 -30.29
CA ALA A 79 15.35 -12.37 -31.23
C ALA A 79 15.44 -12.88 -32.67
N GLY A 80 14.74 -12.21 -33.60
CA GLY A 80 14.74 -12.58 -35.02
C GLY A 80 13.95 -13.87 -35.31
N GLN A 81 13.06 -14.28 -34.39
CA GLN A 81 12.18 -15.42 -34.59
C GLN A 81 11.33 -15.21 -35.83
N SER A 82 11.31 -16.22 -36.70
CA SER A 82 10.45 -16.22 -37.88
C SER A 82 9.02 -16.48 -37.41
N PHE A 83 8.12 -15.57 -37.73
CA PHE A 83 6.72 -15.72 -37.43
C PHE A 83 5.90 -15.46 -38.69
N SER A 84 4.94 -16.33 -38.99
CA SER A 84 3.95 -16.08 -40.03
C SER A 84 2.54 -16.24 -39.50
N TYR A 85 1.64 -15.42 -40.02
CA TYR A 85 0.30 -15.27 -39.52
C TYR A 85 -0.72 -15.04 -40.63
N GLY A 86 -1.96 -15.41 -40.34
CA GLY A 86 -3.15 -15.02 -41.10
C GLY A 86 -4.03 -14.08 -40.27
N PHE A 87 -4.74 -13.19 -40.94
CA PHE A 87 -5.76 -12.37 -40.30
C PHE A 87 -7.01 -12.29 -41.18
N GLY A 88 -8.17 -12.59 -40.59
CA GLY A 88 -9.47 -12.50 -41.25
C GLY A 88 -10.49 -11.76 -40.41
N CYS A 89 -11.43 -11.06 -41.03
CA CYS A 89 -12.49 -10.36 -40.32
C CYS A 89 -13.83 -10.36 -41.05
N SER A 90 -14.90 -10.21 -40.27
CA SER A 90 -16.26 -10.06 -40.77
C SER A 90 -16.46 -8.70 -41.44
N THR A 91 -17.16 -8.69 -42.58
CA THR A 91 -17.47 -7.46 -43.32
C THR A 91 -18.96 -7.13 -43.29
N GLN A 92 -19.30 -5.84 -43.47
CA GLN A 92 -20.71 -5.40 -43.45
C GLN A 92 -21.52 -5.92 -44.64
N GLU A 93 -20.88 -6.02 -45.81
CA GLU A 93 -21.48 -6.49 -47.06
C GLU A 93 -20.78 -7.77 -47.56
N SER A 94 -21.42 -8.48 -48.50
CA SER A 94 -20.87 -9.67 -49.16
C SER A 94 -19.44 -9.41 -49.64
N PRO A 95 -18.46 -10.29 -49.38
CA PRO A 95 -18.60 -11.71 -49.01
C PRO A 95 -18.78 -12.02 -47.51
N TYR A 96 -19.02 -11.02 -46.66
CA TYR A 96 -19.22 -11.14 -45.19
C TYR A 96 -18.00 -11.63 -44.38
N TRP A 97 -16.95 -12.09 -45.06
CA TRP A 97 -15.65 -12.42 -44.49
C TRP A 97 -14.56 -12.10 -45.52
N LEU A 98 -13.52 -11.39 -45.10
CA LEU A 98 -12.34 -11.13 -45.91
C LEU A 98 -11.08 -11.54 -45.15
N GLU A 99 -10.08 -11.96 -45.91
CA GLU A 99 -8.77 -12.36 -45.42
C GLU A 99 -7.69 -11.39 -45.92
N LEU A 100 -6.71 -11.08 -45.08
CA LEU A 100 -5.56 -10.27 -45.44
C LEU A 100 -4.50 -11.14 -46.13
N ASP A 101 -4.27 -10.89 -47.41
CA ASP A 101 -3.20 -11.51 -48.18
C ASP A 101 -1.84 -10.85 -47.87
N LYS A 102 -0.74 -11.61 -48.00
CA LYS A 102 0.65 -11.15 -47.86
C LYS A 102 1.01 -9.91 -48.69
N SER A 103 0.27 -9.61 -49.75
CA SER A 103 0.42 -8.38 -50.54
C SER A 103 -0.17 -7.14 -49.88
N GLY A 104 -0.79 -7.28 -48.70
CA GLY A 104 -1.51 -6.23 -47.97
C GLY A 104 -2.90 -5.94 -48.53
N LYS A 105 -3.46 -6.85 -49.33
CA LYS A 105 -4.79 -6.70 -49.95
C LYS A 105 -5.80 -7.62 -49.27
N TRP A 106 -7.03 -7.12 -49.15
CA TRP A 106 -8.18 -7.90 -48.67
C TRP A 106 -8.78 -8.72 -49.82
N VAL A 107 -8.88 -10.03 -49.64
CA VAL A 107 -9.38 -10.98 -50.64
C VAL A 107 -10.39 -11.96 -50.03
N ASP A 108 -11.17 -12.65 -50.88
CA ASP A 108 -12.05 -13.74 -50.46
C ASP A 108 -11.20 -14.95 -50.00
N GLY A 109 -11.59 -15.58 -48.90
CA GLY A 109 -10.71 -16.40 -48.05
C GLY A 109 -10.16 -17.69 -48.67
N SER A 110 -10.58 -18.05 -49.89
CA SER A 110 -10.03 -19.21 -50.61
C SER A 110 -8.70 -18.94 -51.34
N GLU A 111 -8.25 -17.68 -51.42
CA GLU A 111 -7.07 -17.27 -52.19
C GLU A 111 -5.99 -16.52 -51.38
N ALA A 112 -6.20 -16.28 -50.07
CA ALA A 112 -5.28 -15.49 -49.26
C ALA A 112 -4.07 -16.30 -48.76
N GLU A 113 -2.86 -15.77 -48.93
CA GLU A 113 -1.65 -16.30 -48.28
C GLU A 113 -1.29 -15.44 -47.06
N GLY A 114 -0.84 -16.08 -45.97
CA GLY A 114 -0.45 -15.40 -44.74
C GLY A 114 0.80 -14.52 -44.88
N SER A 115 0.89 -13.50 -44.02
CA SER A 115 2.05 -12.60 -43.93
C SER A 115 3.12 -13.19 -43.02
N ALA A 116 4.37 -12.75 -43.20
CA ALA A 116 5.49 -13.18 -42.37
C ALA A 116 6.35 -12.00 -41.93
N CYS A 117 6.81 -12.06 -40.69
CA CYS A 117 7.71 -11.07 -40.10
C CYS A 117 8.79 -11.75 -39.26
N LYS A 118 9.74 -10.94 -38.81
CA LYS A 118 10.68 -11.31 -37.76
C LYS A 118 10.22 -10.65 -36.48
N LEU A 119 10.13 -11.42 -35.41
CA LEU A 119 9.83 -10.91 -34.08
C LEU A 119 11.12 -10.57 -33.36
N ASP A 120 11.11 -9.43 -32.69
CA ASP A 120 12.13 -9.00 -31.75
C ASP A 120 11.89 -9.67 -30.38
N LYS A 121 12.97 -9.88 -29.63
CA LYS A 121 12.91 -10.49 -28.31
C LYS A 121 12.18 -9.55 -27.34
N ALA A 122 11.40 -10.12 -26.43
CA ALA A 122 10.55 -9.47 -25.43
C ALA A 122 9.20 -8.99 -25.96
N SER A 123 9.12 -8.12 -26.98
CA SER A 123 7.81 -7.70 -27.51
C SER A 123 7.89 -7.23 -28.97
N SER A 124 6.89 -7.59 -29.76
CA SER A 124 6.74 -7.22 -31.17
C SER A 124 5.28 -6.92 -31.47
N THR A 125 5.03 -5.85 -32.21
CA THR A 125 3.66 -5.48 -32.59
C THR A 125 3.38 -5.80 -34.05
N ILE A 126 2.21 -6.36 -34.32
CA ILE A 126 1.68 -6.54 -35.68
C ILE A 126 0.40 -5.71 -35.79
N THR A 127 0.46 -4.64 -36.57
CA THR A 127 -0.68 -3.77 -36.84
C THR A 127 -1.32 -4.09 -38.18
N ILE A 128 -2.63 -4.28 -38.17
CA ILE A 128 -3.45 -4.59 -39.34
C ILE A 128 -4.38 -3.41 -39.64
N ASP A 129 -4.24 -2.82 -40.84
CA ASP A 129 -5.11 -1.76 -41.35
C ASP A 129 -6.47 -2.34 -41.79
N LEU A 130 -7.53 -1.99 -41.04
CA LEU A 130 -8.92 -2.40 -41.28
C LEU A 130 -9.70 -1.40 -42.15
N SER A 131 -9.16 -0.20 -42.39
CA SER A 131 -9.87 0.90 -43.09
C SER A 131 -10.37 0.53 -44.48
N LYS A 132 -9.71 -0.44 -45.14
CA LYS A 132 -10.05 -0.95 -46.48
C LYS A 132 -10.76 -2.29 -46.48
N ALA A 133 -10.93 -2.92 -45.32
CA ALA A 133 -11.58 -4.22 -45.18
C ALA A 133 -13.11 -4.12 -45.23
N GLY A 134 -13.68 -2.93 -44.96
CA GLY A 134 -15.12 -2.82 -44.71
C GLY A 134 -15.54 -3.60 -43.45
N ALA A 135 -14.64 -3.62 -42.47
CA ALA A 135 -14.77 -4.41 -41.25
C ALA A 135 -16.06 -4.03 -40.51
N LYS A 136 -16.81 -5.03 -40.08
CA LYS A 136 -18.11 -4.84 -39.43
C LYS A 136 -17.90 -4.47 -37.95
N PRO A 137 -18.39 -3.31 -37.46
CA PRO A 137 -18.44 -3.02 -36.04
C PRO A 137 -19.22 -4.11 -35.29
N GLY A 138 -18.71 -4.56 -34.14
CA GLY A 138 -19.24 -5.73 -33.43
C GLY A 138 -19.06 -7.07 -34.18
N GLY A 139 -18.32 -7.08 -35.29
CA GLY A 139 -18.05 -8.25 -36.12
C GLY A 139 -16.87 -9.06 -35.60
N LYS A 140 -16.83 -10.36 -35.93
CA LYS A 140 -15.74 -11.25 -35.50
C LYS A 140 -14.47 -11.05 -36.34
N PHE A 141 -13.32 -11.29 -35.73
CA PHE A 141 -12.04 -11.46 -36.42
C PHE A 141 -11.26 -12.66 -35.89
N GLU A 142 -10.28 -13.12 -36.68
CA GLU A 142 -9.36 -14.20 -36.36
C GLU A 142 -7.91 -13.75 -36.61
N PHE A 143 -7.02 -14.00 -35.66
CA PHE A 143 -5.56 -13.88 -35.81
C PHE A 143 -4.93 -15.26 -35.62
N ARG A 144 -4.22 -15.77 -36.64
CA ARG A 144 -3.82 -17.18 -36.74
C ARG A 144 -2.31 -17.30 -36.87
N CYS A 145 -1.68 -18.20 -36.12
CA CYS A 145 -0.27 -18.52 -36.26
C CYS A 145 -0.07 -19.66 -37.27
N TYR A 146 0.63 -19.38 -38.37
CA TYR A 146 0.94 -20.37 -39.42
C TYR A 146 2.35 -20.95 -39.31
N TYR A 147 3.30 -20.17 -38.77
CA TYR A 147 4.67 -20.63 -38.54
C TYR A 147 5.31 -19.82 -37.42
N SER A 148 6.16 -20.46 -36.63
CA SER A 148 6.86 -19.82 -35.52
C SER A 148 8.11 -20.62 -35.15
N ALA A 149 9.29 -20.09 -35.50
CA ALA A 149 10.56 -20.78 -35.26
C ALA A 149 11.74 -19.82 -35.17
N HIS A 150 12.70 -20.12 -34.31
CA HIS A 150 13.98 -19.40 -34.18
C HIS A 150 15.13 -20.23 -34.74
N TRP A 151 16.25 -19.56 -35.05
CA TRP A 151 17.48 -20.24 -35.47
C TRP A 151 18.28 -20.64 -34.23
N ASP A 152 18.49 -21.94 -34.03
CA ASP A 152 19.28 -22.48 -32.92
C ASP A 152 20.72 -22.71 -33.38
N ASN A 153 21.64 -21.85 -32.92
CA ASN A 153 23.07 -21.93 -33.26
C ASN A 153 23.74 -23.23 -32.79
N SER A 154 23.21 -23.89 -31.75
CA SER A 154 23.76 -25.15 -31.25
C SER A 154 23.42 -26.33 -32.16
N LYS A 155 22.27 -26.26 -32.83
CA LYS A 155 21.79 -27.28 -33.77
C LYS A 155 22.12 -26.95 -35.22
N GLY A 156 22.39 -25.67 -35.52
CA GLY A 156 22.57 -25.17 -36.88
C GLY A 156 21.32 -25.36 -37.74
N ASP A 157 20.13 -25.26 -37.13
CA ASP A 157 18.84 -25.46 -37.79
C ASP A 157 17.76 -24.55 -37.18
N MET A 158 16.63 -24.43 -37.89
CA MET A 158 15.43 -23.77 -37.36
C MET A 158 14.72 -24.70 -36.38
N VAL A 159 14.35 -24.18 -35.21
CA VAL A 159 13.63 -24.91 -34.17
C VAL A 159 12.28 -24.22 -33.93
N ASP A 160 11.21 -24.99 -34.08
CA ASP A 160 9.84 -24.54 -33.81
C ASP A 160 9.69 -24.12 -32.34
N ASN A 161 9.01 -23.01 -32.11
CA ASN A 161 8.74 -22.52 -30.76
C ASN A 161 7.50 -21.63 -30.72
N THR A 162 6.99 -21.35 -29.52
CA THR A 162 5.77 -20.56 -29.32
C THR A 162 6.04 -19.06 -29.22
N VAL A 163 4.98 -18.26 -29.36
CA VAL A 163 4.94 -16.82 -29.02
C VAL A 163 3.77 -16.57 -28.07
N LYS A 164 3.81 -15.53 -27.24
CA LYS A 164 2.70 -15.19 -26.33
C LYS A 164 1.99 -13.95 -26.86
N LEU A 165 0.71 -14.05 -27.17
CA LEU A 165 -0.14 -12.90 -27.47
C LEU A 165 -0.53 -12.23 -26.16
N THR A 166 -0.10 -11.00 -25.97
CA THR A 166 -0.22 -10.24 -24.70
C THR A 166 -1.01 -8.95 -24.83
N GLY A 167 -1.37 -8.55 -26.05
CA GLY A 167 -2.17 -7.34 -26.28
C GLY A 167 -2.94 -7.40 -27.59
N VAL A 168 -4.15 -6.85 -27.56
CA VAL A 168 -4.99 -6.62 -28.73
C VAL A 168 -5.62 -5.24 -28.58
N GLU A 169 -5.14 -4.27 -29.36
CA GLU A 169 -5.55 -2.87 -29.26
C GLU A 169 -6.16 -2.40 -30.58
N PHE A 170 -7.23 -1.60 -30.52
CA PHE A 170 -7.86 -1.02 -31.71
C PHE A 170 -7.56 0.48 -31.79
N ASP A 171 -7.30 0.98 -32.99
CA ASP A 171 -7.17 2.41 -33.27
C ASP A 171 -8.20 2.84 -34.33
N GLY A 172 -8.73 4.05 -34.18
CA GLY A 172 -9.72 4.65 -35.09
C GLY A 172 -11.18 4.44 -34.68
N GLY A 173 -11.75 5.47 -34.05
CA GLY A 173 -13.16 5.71 -33.74
C GLY A 173 -13.27 7.19 -33.37
N SER A 174 -14.22 7.95 -33.93
CA SER A 174 -14.13 9.42 -33.97
C SER A 174 -14.06 10.10 -32.58
N SER A 175 -12.87 10.47 -32.10
CA SER A 175 -12.43 11.88 -31.94
C SER A 175 -11.05 12.03 -31.25
N SER A 176 -10.13 12.60 -32.04
CA SER A 176 -8.91 13.35 -31.70
C SER A 176 -8.07 12.98 -30.47
N SER A 177 -6.97 12.26 -30.72
CA SER A 177 -5.72 12.39 -29.98
C SER A 177 -4.58 12.74 -30.95
N SER A 178 -3.66 13.60 -30.51
CA SER A 178 -2.42 13.93 -31.22
C SER A 178 -1.25 13.27 -30.50
N PRO A 179 -0.15 12.94 -31.19
CA PRO A 179 0.70 11.80 -30.85
C PRO A 179 1.83 12.11 -29.87
N GLY A 180 2.14 11.12 -29.04
CA GLY A 180 3.48 10.77 -28.53
C GLY A 180 4.09 11.61 -27.41
N SER A 181 4.18 11.03 -26.20
CA SER A 181 5.36 11.17 -25.33
C SER A 181 5.42 10.03 -24.29
N SER A 182 6.63 9.54 -24.04
CA SER A 182 7.04 8.49 -23.08
C SER A 182 6.16 8.36 -21.83
N SER A 183 5.54 7.18 -21.67
CA SER A 183 4.78 6.76 -20.49
C SER A 183 5.70 6.60 -19.28
N GLY A 184 5.46 7.35 -18.21
CA GLY A 184 5.95 6.97 -16.88
C GLY A 184 5.27 5.69 -16.42
N VAL A 185 5.97 4.88 -15.62
CA VAL A 185 5.43 3.61 -15.09
C VAL A 185 4.43 3.93 -13.97
N GLU A 186 3.15 3.62 -14.16
CA GLU A 186 2.10 3.87 -13.17
C GLU A 186 1.59 2.58 -12.51
N SER A 187 1.44 2.62 -11.18
CA SER A 187 0.84 1.53 -10.38
C SER A 187 -0.62 1.28 -10.77
N LYS A 188 -1.04 0.01 -10.73
CA LYS A 188 -2.43 -0.45 -10.87
C LYS A 188 -3.14 -0.58 -9.53
N ASN A 189 -2.38 -0.71 -8.44
CA ASN A 189 -2.91 -0.78 -7.08
C ASN A 189 -3.33 0.60 -6.56
N LYS A 190 -3.86 0.67 -5.33
CA LYS A 190 -4.30 1.96 -4.78
C LYS A 190 -3.12 2.92 -4.67
N LYS A 191 -3.36 4.17 -5.08
CA LYS A 191 -2.37 5.25 -5.09
C LYS A 191 -2.54 6.16 -3.87
N SER A 192 -1.44 6.77 -3.44
CA SER A 192 -1.46 7.78 -2.37
C SER A 192 -2.48 8.89 -2.62
N GLY A 193 -3.14 9.32 -1.55
CA GLY A 193 -4.26 10.28 -1.61
C GLY A 193 -5.63 9.64 -1.82
N SER A 194 -5.70 8.33 -2.07
CA SER A 194 -6.96 7.59 -2.00
C SER A 194 -7.39 7.45 -0.54
N TRP A 195 -8.66 7.72 -0.23
CA TRP A 195 -9.19 7.55 1.12
C TRP A 195 -10.68 7.21 1.08
N SER A 196 -11.20 6.65 2.17
CA SER A 196 -12.63 6.41 2.34
C SER A 196 -13.07 6.65 3.77
N PHE A 197 -14.35 6.97 3.95
CA PHE A 197 -14.98 7.15 5.25
C PHE A 197 -16.38 6.56 5.23
N LYS A 198 -16.72 5.80 6.26
CA LYS A 198 -18.04 5.24 6.48
C LYS A 198 -18.39 5.29 7.96
N ASP A 199 -19.35 6.11 8.32
CA ASP A 199 -20.00 6.05 9.63
C ASP A 199 -20.81 4.75 9.75
N ASN A 200 -20.47 3.92 10.73
CA ASN A 200 -21.07 2.61 10.94
C ASN A 200 -22.41 2.69 11.70
N LYS A 201 -22.77 3.87 12.23
CA LYS A 201 -24.02 4.11 12.98
C LYS A 201 -24.14 3.34 14.30
N ASP A 202 -23.01 2.93 14.86
CA ASP A 202 -22.89 2.19 16.12
C ASP A 202 -21.92 2.86 17.11
N GLY A 203 -21.60 4.15 16.89
CA GLY A 203 -20.58 4.86 17.66
C GLY A 203 -19.16 4.69 17.11
N THR A 204 -19.01 4.05 15.96
CA THR A 204 -17.73 3.91 15.25
C THR A 204 -17.82 4.37 13.79
N ALA A 205 -16.66 4.62 13.18
CA ALA A 205 -16.51 4.83 11.75
C ALA A 205 -15.38 3.99 11.18
N THR A 206 -15.53 3.52 9.95
CA THR A 206 -14.46 2.88 9.19
C THR A 206 -13.81 3.92 8.29
N ILE A 207 -12.50 4.12 8.45
CA ILE A 207 -11.71 5.07 7.67
C ILE A 207 -10.57 4.33 7.00
N SER A 208 -10.30 4.64 5.74
CA SER A 208 -9.11 4.18 5.04
C SER A 208 -8.30 5.34 4.46
N ALA A 209 -6.98 5.21 4.42
CA ALA A 209 -6.08 6.15 3.77
C ALA A 209 -4.94 5.38 3.10
N THR A 210 -4.74 5.61 1.81
CA THR A 210 -3.58 5.13 1.06
C THR A 210 -2.53 6.23 1.06
N VAL A 211 -1.33 5.90 1.54
CA VAL A 211 -0.21 6.82 1.74
C VAL A 211 1.05 6.20 1.15
N THR A 212 1.86 7.03 0.49
CA THR A 212 3.21 6.64 0.08
C THR A 212 4.22 7.31 1.00
N LYS A 213 5.22 6.56 1.48
CA LYS A 213 6.36 7.05 2.27
C LYS A 213 7.63 6.91 1.46
N GLN A 214 8.49 7.93 1.46
CA GLN A 214 9.67 7.99 0.60
C GLN A 214 10.96 7.95 1.43
N LEU A 215 11.90 7.10 1.01
CA LEU A 215 13.29 7.07 1.43
C LEU A 215 14.15 7.63 0.31
N ASP A 216 15.01 8.58 0.64
CA ASP A 216 15.89 9.28 -0.29
C ASP A 216 17.35 9.20 0.17
N GLU A 217 18.26 9.58 -0.73
CA GLU A 217 19.71 9.56 -0.49
C GLU A 217 20.26 8.16 -0.17
N LEU A 218 19.67 7.14 -0.82
CA LEU A 218 20.13 5.76 -0.71
C LEU A 218 21.39 5.55 -1.56
N ASP A 219 22.19 4.55 -1.18
CA ASP A 219 23.47 4.20 -1.82
C ASP A 219 23.67 2.68 -1.76
N TYR A 220 22.70 1.92 -2.29
CA TYR A 220 22.74 0.45 -2.31
C TYR A 220 23.14 -0.06 -3.69
N ASP A 221 24.36 -0.56 -3.81
CA ASP A 221 24.85 -1.18 -5.05
C ASP A 221 24.23 -2.56 -5.25
N LEU A 222 23.61 -2.76 -6.41
CA LEU A 222 23.11 -4.04 -6.88
C LEU A 222 24.12 -4.66 -7.85
N THR A 223 24.67 -5.81 -7.46
CA THR A 223 25.69 -6.53 -8.22
C THR A 223 25.16 -7.87 -8.70
N VAL A 224 24.90 -7.99 -10.00
CA VAL A 224 24.39 -9.24 -10.61
C VAL A 224 25.33 -10.43 -10.35
N GLY A 225 24.72 -11.60 -10.12
CA GLY A 225 25.43 -12.87 -9.87
C GLY A 225 25.84 -13.12 -8.42
N TYR A 226 25.46 -12.23 -7.49
CA TYR A 226 25.62 -12.43 -6.04
C TYR A 226 24.24 -12.34 -5.36
N ASP A 227 23.45 -13.40 -5.43
CA ASP A 227 22.18 -13.50 -4.71
C ASP A 227 22.33 -14.33 -3.43
N GLU A 228 21.24 -14.50 -2.68
CA GLU A 228 21.25 -15.31 -1.45
C GLU A 228 21.64 -16.76 -1.72
N ASP A 229 21.26 -17.32 -2.88
CA ASP A 229 21.58 -18.69 -3.26
C ASP A 229 23.09 -18.85 -3.56
N TYR A 230 23.73 -17.88 -4.23
CA TYR A 230 25.18 -17.81 -4.40
C TYR A 230 25.90 -17.92 -3.05
N TYR A 231 25.46 -17.16 -2.05
CA TYR A 231 26.08 -17.16 -0.72
C TYR A 231 25.81 -18.46 0.05
N ALA A 232 24.59 -19.01 -0.07
CA ALA A 232 24.22 -20.29 0.52
C ALA A 232 25.09 -21.43 -0.03
N GLU A 233 25.32 -21.50 -1.33
CA GLU A 233 26.21 -22.50 -1.96
C GLU A 233 27.66 -22.40 -1.47
N LYS A 234 28.12 -21.19 -1.13
CA LYS A 234 29.45 -20.96 -0.56
C LYS A 234 29.51 -21.22 0.96
N GLY A 235 28.36 -21.38 1.61
CA GLY A 235 28.27 -21.49 3.07
C GLY A 235 28.73 -20.23 3.78
N VAL A 236 28.50 -19.06 3.18
CA VAL A 236 28.89 -17.75 3.72
C VAL A 236 27.62 -16.93 3.98
N THR A 237 27.57 -16.24 5.12
CA THR A 237 26.55 -15.22 5.36
C THR A 237 27.13 -13.87 4.89
N PRO A 238 26.52 -13.21 3.89
CA PRO A 238 27.03 -11.94 3.39
C PRO A 238 26.90 -10.84 4.46
N ASP A 239 27.87 -9.94 4.53
CA ASP A 239 27.80 -8.69 5.30
C ASP A 239 27.44 -7.49 4.43
N GLU A 240 27.26 -6.31 5.03
CA GLU A 240 26.85 -5.09 4.31
C GLU A 240 27.84 -4.63 3.22
N SER A 241 29.08 -5.11 3.23
CA SER A 241 30.11 -4.78 2.24
C SER A 241 30.23 -5.80 1.12
N ASP A 242 29.58 -6.96 1.26
CA ASP A 242 29.56 -8.00 0.24
C ASP A 242 28.65 -7.59 -0.93
N PRO A 243 29.06 -7.84 -2.18
CA PRO A 243 28.23 -7.53 -3.34
C PRO A 243 26.95 -8.35 -3.29
N ILE A 244 25.80 -7.72 -3.51
CA ILE A 244 24.52 -8.44 -3.57
C ILE A 244 23.64 -7.85 -4.67
N ASN A 245 22.83 -8.66 -5.34
CA ASN A 245 21.92 -8.17 -6.39
C ASN A 245 20.55 -7.71 -5.85
N SER A 246 20.36 -7.68 -4.54
CA SER A 246 19.08 -7.35 -3.91
C SER A 246 19.23 -6.41 -2.73
N HIS A 247 18.13 -5.78 -2.36
CA HIS A 247 18.00 -5.06 -1.11
C HIS A 247 16.63 -5.31 -0.50
N LYS A 248 16.58 -5.53 0.82
CA LYS A 248 15.35 -5.66 1.61
C LYS A 248 15.18 -4.41 2.46
N PHE A 249 14.15 -3.63 2.16
CA PHE A 249 13.76 -2.47 2.95
C PHE A 249 12.86 -2.92 4.07
N LYS A 250 13.12 -2.51 5.31
CA LYS A 250 12.17 -2.80 6.39
C LYS A 250 10.98 -1.86 6.30
N TYR A 251 9.82 -2.36 6.71
CA TYR A 251 8.63 -1.51 6.83
C TYR A 251 8.80 -0.38 7.85
N GLU A 252 9.56 -0.64 8.92
CA GLU A 252 9.89 0.38 9.93
C GLU A 252 10.70 1.54 9.35
N ASP A 253 11.54 1.31 8.33
CA ASP A 253 12.34 2.35 7.70
C ASP A 253 11.44 3.39 7.02
N PHE A 254 10.35 2.94 6.41
CA PHE A 254 9.31 3.80 5.83
C PHE A 254 8.35 4.41 6.87
N GLY A 255 8.48 4.04 8.14
CA GLY A 255 7.56 4.46 9.20
C GLY A 255 6.20 3.77 9.15
N VAL A 256 6.08 2.62 8.47
CA VAL A 256 4.85 1.83 8.46
C VAL A 256 4.62 1.23 9.85
N PRO A 257 3.43 1.40 10.45
CA PRO A 257 3.16 0.86 11.77
C PRO A 257 3.00 -0.66 11.71
N SER A 258 3.40 -1.34 12.78
CA SER A 258 3.13 -2.76 12.93
C SER A 258 1.66 -2.98 13.32
N SER A 259 0.82 -3.30 12.33
CA SER A 259 -0.61 -3.55 12.53
C SER A 259 -1.19 -4.48 11.46
N ASP A 260 -2.28 -5.17 11.82
CA ASP A 260 -3.12 -5.94 10.89
C ASP A 260 -4.04 -5.03 10.04
N ASP A 261 -4.08 -3.72 10.34
CA ASP A 261 -4.85 -2.71 9.63
C ASP A 261 -4.18 -2.23 8.32
N ILE A 262 -3.04 -2.83 7.96
CA ILE A 262 -2.18 -2.40 6.86
C ILE A 262 -2.33 -3.33 5.67
N THR A 263 -2.30 -2.76 4.47
CA THR A 263 -2.14 -3.48 3.22
C THR A 263 -1.06 -2.78 2.42
N ILE A 264 0.01 -3.48 2.05
CA ILE A 264 1.04 -2.90 1.19
C ILE A 264 0.55 -2.95 -0.25
N GLU A 265 0.56 -1.80 -0.91
CA GLU A 265 0.02 -1.64 -2.26
C GLU A 265 1.12 -1.78 -3.29
N SER A 266 2.21 -1.03 -3.15
CA SER A 266 3.30 -1.05 -4.14
C SER A 266 4.63 -0.59 -3.58
N LEU A 267 5.71 -1.07 -4.21
CA LEU A 267 7.07 -0.59 -4.02
C LEU A 267 7.53 0.11 -5.30
N TYR A 268 8.00 1.34 -5.17
CA TYR A 268 8.66 2.07 -6.25
C TYR A 268 10.14 2.25 -5.90
N VAL A 269 11.03 1.97 -6.85
CA VAL A 269 12.50 2.04 -6.65
C VAL A 269 13.13 2.79 -7.81
N VAL A 270 14.00 3.74 -7.50
CA VAL A 270 14.85 4.41 -8.49
C VAL A 270 16.23 3.78 -8.45
N VAL A 271 16.66 3.26 -9.61
CA VAL A 271 18.00 2.71 -9.81
C VAL A 271 18.77 3.60 -10.78
N GLU A 272 19.99 3.96 -10.42
CA GLU A 272 20.88 4.78 -11.24
C GLU A 272 22.09 3.97 -11.74
N ALA A 273 22.54 4.31 -12.95
CA ALA A 273 23.75 3.75 -13.54
C ALA A 273 24.63 4.86 -14.15
N ASP A 274 25.95 4.71 -14.05
CA ASP A 274 26.90 5.64 -14.70
C ASP A 274 26.93 5.48 -16.25
N TYR A 275 26.18 4.52 -16.79
CA TYR A 275 26.06 4.18 -18.21
C TYR A 275 24.58 3.99 -18.60
N ASP A 276 24.27 4.06 -19.89
CA ASP A 276 22.91 3.80 -20.38
C ASP A 276 22.59 2.29 -20.31
N VAL A 277 21.44 1.98 -19.73
CA VAL A 277 20.90 0.62 -19.64
C VAL A 277 19.82 0.45 -20.70
N ASP A 278 20.03 -0.49 -21.61
CA ASP A 278 19.05 -0.83 -22.64
C ASP A 278 17.95 -1.73 -22.07
N LYS A 279 18.31 -2.70 -21.22
CA LYS A 279 17.36 -3.61 -20.61
C LYS A 279 17.63 -3.72 -19.13
N PHE A 280 16.59 -3.61 -18.32
CA PHE A 280 16.68 -3.77 -16.88
C PHE A 280 15.55 -4.68 -16.38
N MET A 281 15.90 -5.84 -15.83
CA MET A 281 14.96 -6.80 -15.28
C MET A 281 15.14 -6.90 -13.78
N TYR A 282 14.03 -6.78 -13.05
CA TYR A 282 13.99 -6.90 -11.60
C TYR A 282 12.82 -7.77 -11.17
N GLY A 283 12.93 -8.34 -9.99
CA GLY A 283 11.81 -8.96 -9.29
C GLY A 283 11.73 -8.48 -7.85
N CYS A 284 10.60 -8.73 -7.23
CA CYS A 284 10.33 -8.29 -5.87
C CYS A 284 9.80 -9.42 -4.98
N GLY A 285 9.82 -9.17 -3.68
CA GLY A 285 9.29 -10.09 -2.68
C GLY A 285 8.85 -9.35 -1.42
N THR A 286 8.11 -10.03 -0.56
CA THR A 286 7.56 -9.44 0.67
C THR A 286 7.33 -10.51 1.72
N ASN A 287 7.43 -10.15 2.99
CA ASN A 287 7.02 -11.04 4.07
C ASN A 287 5.51 -11.33 4.00
N VAL A 288 5.19 -12.61 4.16
CA VAL A 288 3.83 -13.14 4.24
C VAL A 288 3.76 -14.14 5.39
N ALA A 289 2.56 -14.37 5.92
CA ALA A 289 2.35 -15.30 7.02
C ALA A 289 2.91 -16.69 6.65
N MET A 290 3.67 -17.28 7.56
CA MET A 290 4.39 -18.53 7.31
C MET A 290 3.42 -19.67 6.99
N GLY A 291 3.65 -20.34 5.86
CA GLY A 291 2.80 -21.43 5.37
C GLY A 291 1.44 -20.96 4.84
N SER A 292 1.24 -19.65 4.65
CA SER A 292 0.08 -19.14 3.91
C SER A 292 0.14 -19.56 2.44
N PRO A 293 -0.97 -19.52 1.70
CA PRO A 293 -0.95 -19.82 0.26
C PRO A 293 0.05 -18.99 -0.54
N SER A 294 0.32 -17.76 -0.10
CA SER A 294 1.26 -16.83 -0.74
C SER A 294 2.73 -17.06 -0.37
N ASP A 295 3.02 -17.94 0.59
CA ASP A 295 4.38 -18.25 1.04
C ASP A 295 5.09 -19.19 0.04
N THR A 296 5.69 -18.59 -0.99
CA THR A 296 6.34 -19.35 -2.07
C THR A 296 7.62 -20.04 -1.63
N GLU A 297 8.26 -19.58 -0.55
CA GLU A 297 9.41 -20.27 0.03
C GLU A 297 9.00 -21.47 0.89
N TYR A 298 7.89 -21.38 1.64
CA TYR A 298 7.40 -22.52 2.43
C TYR A 298 6.96 -23.69 1.55
N ALA A 299 6.39 -23.41 0.37
CA ALA A 299 6.01 -24.45 -0.59
C ALA A 299 7.18 -25.36 -1.00
N LYS A 300 8.42 -24.88 -0.89
CA LYS A 300 9.65 -25.61 -1.26
C LYS A 300 10.17 -26.56 -0.17
N ARG A 301 9.67 -26.45 1.07
CA ARG A 301 10.19 -27.21 2.23
C ARG A 301 10.06 -28.72 2.04
N GLY A 302 11.14 -29.44 2.33
CA GLY A 302 11.19 -30.90 2.23
C GLY A 302 11.11 -31.46 0.81
N ILE A 303 11.13 -30.58 -0.20
CA ILE A 303 11.11 -30.93 -1.64
C ILE A 303 12.41 -30.45 -2.28
N ILE A 304 12.78 -29.19 -2.05
CA ILE A 304 13.99 -28.57 -2.58
C ILE A 304 15.11 -28.64 -1.53
N ASP A 305 16.26 -29.18 -1.93
CA ASP A 305 17.46 -29.27 -1.08
C ASP A 305 17.85 -27.88 -0.56
N GLY A 306 18.13 -27.77 0.75
CA GLY A 306 18.52 -26.51 1.38
C GLY A 306 17.35 -25.59 1.77
N LYS A 307 16.10 -25.96 1.47
CA LYS A 307 14.89 -25.18 1.83
C LYS A 307 14.13 -25.77 3.03
N ASP A 308 14.74 -26.64 3.84
CA ASP A 308 14.06 -27.31 4.97
C ASP A 308 13.46 -26.36 6.01
N ASP A 309 14.05 -25.17 6.17
CA ASP A 309 13.61 -24.11 7.10
C ASP A 309 13.06 -22.86 6.38
N ALA A 310 12.83 -22.95 5.06
CA ALA A 310 12.34 -21.83 4.25
C ALA A 310 10.89 -21.47 4.57
N GLY A 311 10.52 -20.22 4.34
CA GLY A 311 9.16 -19.71 4.51
C GLY A 311 9.14 -18.24 4.91
N TYR A 312 7.93 -17.77 5.24
CA TYR A 312 7.66 -16.40 5.64
C TYR A 312 7.97 -15.37 4.55
N TRP A 313 7.93 -15.78 3.28
CA TRP A 313 8.35 -14.95 2.15
C TRP A 313 7.60 -15.31 0.87
N TYR A 314 6.95 -14.31 0.28
CA TYR A 314 6.55 -14.34 -1.12
C TYR A 314 7.71 -13.82 -1.96
N ASN A 315 8.07 -14.57 -2.99
CA ASN A 315 9.05 -14.16 -3.99
C ASN A 315 8.48 -14.30 -5.39
N GLU A 316 8.62 -13.25 -6.20
CA GLU A 316 8.54 -13.39 -7.65
C GLU A 316 9.63 -14.33 -8.14
N MET A 317 9.35 -15.08 -9.21
CA MET A 317 10.30 -16.00 -9.81
C MET A 317 10.04 -16.12 -11.30
N GLY A 318 11.11 -16.23 -12.09
CA GLY A 318 10.99 -16.44 -13.53
C GLY A 318 10.24 -17.72 -13.87
N ALA A 319 9.59 -17.74 -15.04
CA ALA A 319 8.79 -18.88 -15.49
C ALA A 319 9.59 -20.21 -15.53
N GLU A 320 10.86 -20.16 -15.94
CA GLU A 320 11.73 -21.35 -15.97
C GLU A 320 11.98 -21.89 -14.54
N SER A 321 12.31 -21.03 -13.58
CA SER A 321 12.50 -21.45 -12.19
C SER A 321 11.22 -21.99 -11.57
N LYS A 322 10.06 -21.41 -11.92
CA LYS A 322 8.76 -21.92 -11.48
C LYS A 322 8.53 -23.34 -12.00
N GLU A 323 8.74 -23.57 -13.30
CA GLU A 323 8.60 -24.88 -13.94
C GLU A 323 9.55 -25.91 -13.31
N GLU A 324 10.81 -25.54 -13.04
CA GLU A 324 11.77 -26.41 -12.35
C GLU A 324 11.30 -26.83 -10.95
N PHE A 325 10.71 -25.92 -10.18
CA PHE A 325 10.16 -26.24 -8.86
C PHE A 325 8.93 -27.14 -8.97
N GLU A 326 8.03 -26.87 -9.90
CA GLU A 326 6.82 -27.70 -10.12
C GLU A 326 7.20 -29.12 -10.58
N ASP A 327 8.19 -29.27 -11.46
CA ASP A 327 8.73 -30.56 -11.90
C ASP A 327 9.42 -31.33 -10.75
N ALA A 328 10.02 -30.61 -9.79
CA ALA A 328 10.53 -31.19 -8.56
C ALA A 328 9.43 -31.61 -7.56
N GLY A 329 8.18 -31.25 -7.84
CA GLY A 329 6.99 -31.61 -7.04
C GLY A 329 6.50 -30.51 -6.10
N VAL A 330 6.99 -29.27 -6.22
CA VAL A 330 6.49 -28.13 -5.45
C VAL A 330 5.09 -27.75 -5.93
N GLU A 331 4.16 -27.60 -4.98
CA GLU A 331 2.80 -27.11 -5.24
C GLU A 331 2.63 -25.72 -4.60
N PHE A 332 2.53 -24.68 -5.44
CA PHE A 332 2.29 -23.32 -4.97
C PHE A 332 0.82 -23.08 -4.62
N GLY A 333 0.56 -22.31 -3.56
CA GLY A 333 -0.78 -22.07 -3.03
C GLY A 333 -1.58 -20.95 -3.72
N ILE A 334 -0.96 -20.20 -4.63
CA ILE A 334 -1.55 -19.08 -5.38
C ILE A 334 -1.53 -19.37 -6.88
N SER A 335 -2.50 -18.83 -7.61
CA SER A 335 -2.64 -19.16 -9.05
C SER A 335 -1.62 -18.45 -9.94
N GLU A 336 -1.15 -17.27 -9.53
CA GLU A 336 -0.18 -16.48 -10.28
C GLU A 336 0.96 -16.06 -9.35
N ILE A 337 2.19 -16.29 -9.81
CA ILE A 337 3.41 -15.79 -9.19
C ILE A 337 4.02 -14.83 -10.19
N GLY A 338 4.39 -13.63 -9.74
CA GLY A 338 5.00 -12.64 -10.62
C GLY A 338 6.31 -13.14 -11.21
N GLU A 339 6.53 -12.88 -12.50
CA GLU A 339 7.71 -13.29 -13.26
C GLU A 339 8.77 -12.17 -13.34
N GLY A 340 8.72 -11.22 -12.41
CA GLY A 340 9.50 -9.98 -12.46
C GLY A 340 9.05 -9.05 -13.58
N THR A 341 9.71 -7.89 -13.67
CA THR A 341 9.42 -6.85 -14.65
C THR A 341 10.65 -6.54 -15.47
N THR A 342 10.49 -6.44 -16.80
CA THR A 342 11.53 -6.00 -17.72
C THR A 342 11.22 -4.60 -18.24
N LEU A 343 12.18 -3.70 -18.12
CA LEU A 343 12.17 -2.35 -18.68
C LEU A 343 13.09 -2.31 -19.90
N GLU A 344 12.58 -1.82 -21.02
CA GLU A 344 13.34 -1.60 -22.26
C GLU A 344 13.65 -0.10 -22.41
N GLY A 345 14.83 0.22 -22.93
CA GLY A 345 15.33 1.59 -23.02
C GLY A 345 15.42 2.29 -21.66
N ALA A 346 15.77 1.55 -20.61
CA ALA A 346 15.73 2.00 -19.22
C ALA A 346 16.59 3.26 -18.95
N GLY A 347 17.62 3.51 -19.77
CA GLY A 347 18.48 4.68 -19.66
C GLY A 347 19.35 4.64 -18.41
N LYS A 348 19.69 5.80 -17.85
CA LYS A 348 20.55 5.91 -16.65
C LYS A 348 19.79 6.05 -15.35
N TYR A 349 18.51 6.43 -15.45
CA TYR A 349 17.60 6.66 -14.34
C TYR A 349 16.41 5.74 -14.55
N ILE A 350 16.42 4.64 -13.81
CA ILE A 350 15.55 3.50 -14.05
C ILE A 350 14.47 3.52 -12.97
N GLU A 351 13.25 3.81 -13.38
CA GLU A 351 12.08 3.86 -12.50
C GLU A 351 11.40 2.49 -12.48
N CYS A 352 11.49 1.80 -11.35
CA CYS A 352 10.92 0.49 -11.15
C CYS A 352 9.67 0.59 -10.26
N ILE A 353 8.62 -0.15 -10.58
CA ILE A 353 7.43 -0.26 -9.75
C ILE A 353 6.96 -1.69 -9.67
N TRP A 354 6.67 -2.12 -8.45
CA TRP A 354 6.06 -3.40 -8.17
C TRP A 354 4.73 -3.20 -7.48
N ASP A 355 3.66 -3.67 -8.13
CA ASP A 355 2.34 -3.80 -7.52
C ASP A 355 2.29 -5.15 -6.81
N VAL A 356 2.08 -5.13 -5.49
CA VAL A 356 1.90 -6.38 -4.75
C VAL A 356 0.64 -7.07 -5.26
N PRO A 357 0.71 -8.35 -5.70
CA PRO A 357 -0.47 -9.04 -6.21
C PRO A 357 -1.58 -9.13 -5.16
N ALA A 358 -2.85 -9.01 -5.58
CA ALA A 358 -3.99 -9.03 -4.66
C ALA A 358 -4.09 -10.34 -3.85
N GLU A 359 -3.69 -11.47 -4.43
CA GLU A 359 -3.60 -12.74 -3.70
C GLU A 359 -2.49 -12.73 -2.65
N VAL A 360 -1.44 -11.93 -2.81
CA VAL A 360 -0.36 -11.81 -1.82
C VAL A 360 -0.75 -10.85 -0.70
N GLN A 361 -1.44 -9.74 -1.05
CA GLN A 361 -1.89 -8.71 -0.11
C GLN A 361 -2.67 -9.27 1.10
N LYS A 362 -3.49 -10.31 0.90
CA LYS A 362 -4.29 -10.95 1.97
C LYS A 362 -3.46 -11.69 3.02
N ASP A 363 -2.23 -12.09 2.68
CA ASP A 363 -1.38 -12.92 3.52
C ASP A 363 -0.16 -12.14 4.06
N GLN A 364 -0.07 -10.83 3.81
CA GLN A 364 1.05 -10.00 4.26
C GLN A 364 1.15 -9.90 5.77
N THR A 365 2.39 -9.72 6.24
CA THR A 365 2.68 -9.42 7.64
C THR A 365 3.42 -8.10 7.75
N HIS A 366 3.26 -7.45 8.91
CA HIS A 366 3.77 -6.11 9.16
C HIS A 366 4.49 -6.03 10.52
N HIS A 367 5.17 -7.09 10.96
CA HIS A 367 5.99 -7.04 12.16
C HIS A 367 7.14 -6.03 12.00
N SER A 368 7.71 -5.55 13.11
CA SER A 368 8.77 -4.52 13.06
C SER A 368 10.03 -4.97 12.30
N TYR A 369 10.24 -6.28 12.17
CA TYR A 369 11.35 -6.86 11.42
C TYR A 369 10.98 -7.27 9.99
N ASP A 370 9.73 -7.06 9.57
CA ASP A 370 9.28 -7.41 8.23
C ASP A 370 9.76 -6.39 7.20
N SER A 371 9.86 -6.87 5.96
CA SER A 371 10.52 -6.20 4.87
C SER A 371 9.86 -6.48 3.53
N ILE A 372 10.22 -5.62 2.58
CA ILE A 372 9.91 -5.75 1.16
C ILE A 372 11.20 -5.71 0.36
N GLY A 373 11.36 -6.68 -0.54
CA GLY A 373 12.58 -6.93 -1.29
C GLY A 373 12.49 -6.42 -2.72
N PHE A 374 13.61 -5.91 -3.21
CA PHE A 374 13.86 -5.58 -4.61
C PHE A 374 15.12 -6.31 -5.06
N GLN A 375 15.09 -6.96 -6.21
CA GLN A 375 16.23 -7.71 -6.74
C GLN A 375 16.45 -7.42 -8.21
N PHE A 376 17.69 -7.07 -8.56
CA PHE A 376 18.16 -6.96 -9.94
C PHE A 376 18.51 -8.35 -10.49
N TRP A 377 17.69 -8.83 -11.43
CA TRP A 377 17.85 -10.17 -12.02
C TRP A 377 18.83 -10.15 -13.18
N TYR A 378 18.66 -9.21 -14.11
CA TYR A 378 19.41 -9.18 -15.35
C TYR A 378 19.33 -7.81 -16.02
N GLY A 379 20.37 -7.43 -16.78
CA GLY A 379 20.27 -6.26 -17.65
C GLY A 379 21.33 -6.21 -18.73
N THR A 380 21.17 -5.30 -19.68
CA THR A 380 22.13 -5.07 -20.78
C THR A 380 22.44 -3.60 -20.94
N LYS A 381 23.70 -3.29 -21.24
CA LYS A 381 24.15 -1.96 -21.69
C LYS A 381 23.80 -1.69 -23.15
N ASP A 382 23.81 -2.75 -23.96
CA ASP A 382 23.43 -2.70 -25.37
C ASP A 382 22.75 -4.02 -25.73
N ALA A 383 21.42 -4.01 -25.82
CA ALA A 383 20.63 -5.21 -26.09
C ALA A 383 20.88 -5.73 -27.52
N SER A 384 21.12 -4.82 -28.47
CA SER A 384 21.40 -5.18 -29.88
C SER A 384 22.74 -5.88 -30.07
N LYS A 385 23.70 -5.61 -29.17
CA LYS A 385 25.04 -6.21 -29.16
C LYS A 385 25.23 -7.27 -28.09
N TYR A 386 24.18 -7.64 -27.35
CA TYR A 386 24.25 -8.59 -26.22
C TYR A 386 25.33 -8.23 -25.20
N THR A 387 25.51 -6.93 -24.94
CA THR A 387 26.46 -6.47 -23.91
C THR A 387 25.74 -6.47 -22.57
N GLU A 388 25.89 -7.57 -21.83
CA GLU A 388 25.29 -7.74 -20.50
C GLU A 388 25.90 -6.78 -19.47
N ILE A 389 25.08 -6.42 -18.49
CA ILE A 389 25.55 -5.89 -17.22
C ILE A 389 26.15 -7.07 -16.45
N THR A 390 27.35 -6.87 -15.92
CA THR A 390 28.09 -7.92 -15.19
C THR A 390 28.41 -7.44 -13.78
N SER A 391 29.02 -8.29 -12.96
CA SER A 391 29.46 -7.91 -11.62
C SER A 391 30.47 -6.76 -11.56
N SER A 392 31.14 -6.41 -12.67
CA SER A 392 31.99 -5.22 -12.75
C SER A 392 31.23 -3.93 -13.04
N ASP A 393 29.91 -4.01 -13.22
CA ASP A 393 29.03 -2.94 -13.64
C ASP A 393 27.85 -2.80 -12.66
N PRO A 394 28.09 -2.43 -11.39
CA PRO A 394 27.00 -2.26 -10.44
C PRO A 394 26.08 -1.11 -10.86
N VAL A 395 24.82 -1.25 -10.50
CA VAL A 395 23.81 -0.19 -10.52
C VAL A 395 23.43 0.16 -9.09
N THR A 396 22.96 1.36 -8.81
CA THR A 396 22.76 1.82 -7.42
C THR A 396 21.31 2.20 -7.19
N ILE A 397 20.66 1.66 -6.14
CA ILE A 397 19.37 2.19 -5.68
C ILE A 397 19.61 3.53 -4.99
N THR A 398 18.95 4.59 -5.46
CA THR A 398 19.12 5.96 -4.94
C THR A 398 17.88 6.49 -4.20
N SER A 399 16.71 5.91 -4.46
CA SER A 399 15.45 6.25 -3.78
C SER A 399 14.51 5.05 -3.78
N ALA A 400 13.68 4.94 -2.75
CA ALA A 400 12.60 3.97 -2.67
C ALA A 400 11.36 4.64 -2.09
N ALA A 401 10.17 4.25 -2.56
CA ALA A 401 8.90 4.72 -2.04
C ALA A 401 7.94 3.56 -1.86
N LEU A 402 7.35 3.45 -0.67
CA LEU A 402 6.43 2.38 -0.31
C LEU A 402 5.02 2.95 -0.18
N THR A 403 4.09 2.41 -0.94
CA THR A 403 2.67 2.75 -0.85
C THR A 403 1.94 1.69 -0.04
N TYR A 404 1.17 2.11 0.94
CA TYR A 404 0.32 1.22 1.74
C TYR A 404 -1.02 1.89 2.05
N THR A 405 -2.03 1.07 2.28
CA THR A 405 -3.34 1.48 2.77
C THR A 405 -3.45 1.12 4.25
N VAL A 406 -3.85 2.09 5.06
CA VAL A 406 -4.33 1.88 6.43
C VAL A 406 -5.85 1.82 6.39
N THR A 407 -6.48 0.82 7.00
CA THR A 407 -7.94 0.77 7.18
C THR A 407 -8.26 0.48 8.63
N LYS A 408 -8.94 1.41 9.33
CA LYS A 408 -9.29 1.27 10.74
C LYS A 408 -10.78 1.47 10.98
N THR A 409 -11.30 0.75 11.97
CA THR A 409 -12.55 1.13 12.65
C THR A 409 -12.18 1.90 13.91
N ILE A 410 -12.60 3.18 13.97
CA ILE A 410 -12.30 4.10 15.06
C ILE A 410 -13.58 4.46 15.83
N PRO A 411 -13.49 4.81 17.13
CA PRO A 411 -14.55 5.54 17.82
C PRO A 411 -14.93 6.81 17.05
N TYR A 412 -16.23 7.10 16.97
CA TYR A 412 -16.72 8.21 16.16
C TYR A 412 -18.04 8.76 16.67
N THR A 413 -18.09 10.08 16.82
CA THR A 413 -19.32 10.83 17.10
C THR A 413 -19.68 11.74 15.95
N ALA A 414 -18.72 12.53 15.45
CA ALA A 414 -18.94 13.49 14.38
C ALA A 414 -17.61 13.91 13.73
N SER A 415 -17.70 14.69 12.65
CA SER A 415 -16.57 15.43 12.09
C SER A 415 -16.84 16.93 12.05
N SER A 416 -15.77 17.73 12.18
CA SER A 416 -15.81 19.19 12.06
C SER A 416 -14.97 19.62 10.86
N LYS A 417 -15.58 20.29 9.88
CA LYS A 417 -14.90 20.80 8.68
C LYS A 417 -14.81 22.32 8.72
N THR A 418 -13.58 22.85 8.65
CA THR A 418 -13.31 24.29 8.60
C THR A 418 -12.67 24.69 7.27
N THR A 419 -13.07 25.84 6.73
CA THR A 419 -12.48 26.41 5.52
C THR A 419 -11.22 27.20 5.85
N GLN A 420 -10.18 26.97 5.07
CA GLN A 420 -8.87 27.57 5.18
C GLN A 420 -8.48 28.29 3.88
N SER A 421 -7.49 29.18 3.97
CA SER A 421 -6.94 29.88 2.80
C SER A 421 -5.44 30.10 2.88
N LYS A 422 -4.74 29.28 3.68
CA LYS A 422 -3.30 29.42 3.89
C LYS A 422 -2.55 28.87 2.68
N THR A 423 -1.70 29.71 2.08
CA THR A 423 -0.74 29.29 1.07
C THR A 423 0.58 28.86 1.73
N LEU A 424 1.08 27.70 1.31
CA LEU A 424 2.38 27.16 1.64
C LEU A 424 3.29 27.22 0.42
N ASP A 425 4.59 27.41 0.66
CA ASP A 425 5.64 27.57 -0.35
C ASP A 425 6.84 26.69 0.02
N CYS A 426 7.02 25.57 -0.68
CA CYS A 426 8.11 24.62 -0.38
C CYS A 426 9.50 25.19 -0.73
N THR A 427 9.56 26.22 -1.58
CA THR A 427 10.81 26.89 -1.99
C THR A 427 11.26 27.96 -1.00
N ALA A 428 10.39 28.35 -0.06
CA ALA A 428 10.70 29.36 0.93
C ALA A 428 11.84 28.91 1.86
N SER A 429 12.65 29.85 2.33
CA SER A 429 13.69 29.59 3.33
C SER A 429 13.17 29.57 4.78
N SER A 430 11.89 29.90 5.01
CA SER A 430 11.30 29.98 6.35
C SER A 430 10.25 28.89 6.55
N ASP A 431 10.38 28.14 7.65
CA ASP A 431 9.46 27.05 8.00
C ASP A 431 8.02 27.54 8.19
N SER A 432 7.82 28.77 8.65
CA SER A 432 6.49 29.40 8.78
C SER A 432 5.73 29.55 7.45
N LYS A 433 6.43 29.45 6.32
CA LYS A 433 5.85 29.44 4.97
C LYS A 433 5.70 28.02 4.41
N LYS A 434 6.38 27.04 5.00
CA LYS A 434 6.25 25.62 4.64
C LYS A 434 5.17 24.92 5.45
N ASN A 435 4.91 25.39 6.67
CA ASN A 435 3.97 24.77 7.59
C ASN A 435 2.65 25.55 7.66
N PHE A 436 1.56 24.81 7.54
CA PHE A 436 0.24 25.23 8.01
C PHE A 436 0.09 24.70 9.43
N GLU A 437 -0.15 25.60 10.38
CA GLU A 437 -0.33 25.31 11.79
C GLU A 437 -1.64 25.96 12.25
N ILE A 438 -2.47 25.21 12.95
CA ILE A 438 -3.78 25.67 13.43
C ILE A 438 -4.10 24.99 14.76
N GLY A 439 -4.69 25.76 15.68
CA GLY A 439 -5.16 25.26 16.97
C GLY A 439 -6.36 24.34 16.80
N TYR A 440 -6.46 23.34 17.67
CA TYR A 440 -7.63 22.44 17.70
C TYR A 440 -8.92 23.18 18.08
N ASP A 441 -8.83 24.23 18.90
CA ASP A 441 -9.92 25.14 19.22
C ASP A 441 -10.48 25.87 17.97
N ASP A 442 -9.60 26.36 17.10
CA ASP A 442 -9.95 26.96 15.80
C ASP A 442 -10.59 25.94 14.83
N LEU A 443 -10.42 24.64 15.08
CA LEU A 443 -11.06 23.54 14.36
C LEU A 443 -12.36 23.06 15.02
N GLY A 444 -12.74 23.65 16.17
CA GLY A 444 -13.94 23.30 16.92
C GLY A 444 -13.80 22.02 17.74
N ILE A 445 -12.58 21.66 18.14
CA ILE A 445 -12.29 20.55 19.04
C ILE A 445 -12.20 21.09 20.47
N GLU A 446 -13.01 20.52 21.35
CA GLU A 446 -13.06 20.87 22.77
C GLU A 446 -12.27 19.86 23.62
N SER A 447 -12.05 20.16 24.90
CA SER A 447 -11.22 19.34 25.80
C SER A 447 -11.76 17.93 26.06
N ASP A 448 -13.04 17.70 25.79
CA ASP A 448 -13.73 16.42 25.93
C ASP A 448 -13.87 15.67 24.60
N MET A 449 -13.18 16.12 23.54
CA MET A 449 -13.23 15.48 22.23
C MET A 449 -11.91 14.76 21.91
N ASP A 450 -12.02 13.47 21.61
CA ASP A 450 -10.89 12.63 21.23
C ASP A 450 -10.73 12.59 19.70
N VAL A 451 -9.55 12.97 19.20
CA VAL A 451 -9.28 13.08 17.75
C VAL A 451 -8.65 11.79 17.21
N TYR A 452 -9.17 11.27 16.10
CA TYR A 452 -8.72 10.01 15.50
C TYR A 452 -8.22 10.13 14.06
N ALA A 453 -8.71 11.11 13.29
CA ALA A 453 -8.23 11.36 11.93
C ALA A 453 -8.41 12.82 11.54
N ILE A 454 -7.61 13.27 10.58
CA ILE A 454 -7.62 14.65 10.06
C ILE A 454 -7.45 14.61 8.55
N ARG A 455 -8.38 15.23 7.81
CA ARG A 455 -8.29 15.40 6.35
C ARG A 455 -7.89 16.83 5.99
N PHE A 456 -6.87 16.98 5.15
CA PHE A 456 -6.48 18.24 4.55
C PHE A 456 -6.86 18.27 3.07
N ASP A 457 -7.65 19.25 2.67
CA ASP A 457 -7.96 19.49 1.26
C ASP A 457 -6.97 20.54 0.73
N VAL A 458 -6.06 20.18 -0.19
CA VAL A 458 -5.06 21.09 -0.76
C VAL A 458 -5.30 21.34 -2.23
N SER A 459 -4.85 22.50 -2.73
CA SER A 459 -4.98 22.88 -4.14
C SER A 459 -3.82 23.75 -4.61
N ALA A 460 -3.59 23.78 -5.92
CA ALA A 460 -2.63 24.67 -6.55
C ALA A 460 -3.20 25.30 -7.83
N SER A 461 -2.56 26.36 -8.31
CA SER A 461 -2.94 27.03 -9.57
C SER A 461 -2.60 26.22 -10.81
N LYS A 462 -1.64 25.30 -10.69
CA LYS A 462 -1.19 24.33 -11.68
C LYS A 462 -1.34 22.93 -11.09
N GLU A 463 -1.12 21.90 -11.91
CA GLU A 463 -1.02 20.54 -11.39
C GLU A 463 0.10 20.46 -10.35
N ILE A 464 -0.21 19.79 -9.25
CA ILE A 464 0.71 19.60 -8.12
C ILE A 464 1.77 18.57 -8.52
N LYS A 465 1.35 17.52 -9.22
CA LYS A 465 2.10 16.33 -9.63
C LYS A 465 2.77 15.60 -8.47
N LYS A 466 3.85 16.14 -7.91
CA LYS A 466 4.53 15.63 -6.71
C LYS A 466 4.28 16.56 -5.53
N LEU A 467 3.80 15.99 -4.43
CA LEU A 467 3.58 16.66 -3.15
C LEU A 467 4.24 15.84 -2.04
N VAL A 468 5.34 16.34 -1.48
CA VAL A 468 5.98 15.77 -0.29
C VAL A 468 5.59 16.60 0.93
N TYR A 469 4.98 15.92 1.89
CA TYR A 469 4.38 16.56 3.05
C TYR A 469 4.65 15.79 4.34
N GLY A 470 4.60 16.49 5.46
CA GLY A 470 4.62 15.91 6.79
C GLY A 470 3.39 16.32 7.59
N THR A 471 3.03 15.50 8.57
CA THR A 471 1.94 15.78 9.50
C THR A 471 2.39 15.58 10.92
N GLY A 472 1.90 16.41 11.83
CA GLY A 472 2.22 16.34 13.24
C GLY A 472 1.12 16.97 14.09
N THR A 473 1.12 16.65 15.37
CA THR A 473 0.13 17.13 16.32
C THR A 473 0.72 17.31 17.72
N GLY A 474 0.25 18.32 18.44
CA GLY A 474 0.55 18.50 19.85
C GLY A 474 -0.02 17.35 20.69
N THR A 475 0.76 16.86 21.64
CA THR A 475 0.34 15.80 22.56
C THR A 475 0.37 16.26 24.01
N THR A 476 -0.31 15.53 24.89
CA THR A 476 -0.27 15.73 26.34
C THR A 476 0.89 14.98 27.01
N SER A 477 1.69 14.24 26.23
CA SER A 477 2.77 13.38 26.71
C SER A 477 4.10 14.14 26.83
N GLU A 478 4.62 14.26 28.06
CA GLU A 478 5.97 14.80 28.31
C GLU A 478 7.07 13.90 27.72
N ALA A 479 6.82 12.58 27.59
CA ALA A 479 7.79 11.63 27.05
C ALA A 479 8.10 11.87 25.56
N ASP A 480 7.15 12.47 24.84
CA ASP A 480 7.30 12.84 23.43
C ASP A 480 7.53 14.35 23.26
N ASP A 481 8.02 15.04 24.30
CA ASP A 481 8.21 16.49 24.33
C ASP A 481 6.93 17.28 23.92
N TYR A 482 5.75 16.74 24.24
CA TYR A 482 4.42 17.28 23.90
C TYR A 482 4.16 17.40 22.38
N TRP A 483 4.88 16.63 21.56
CA TRP A 483 4.78 16.71 20.10
C TRP A 483 4.91 15.34 19.43
N TYR A 484 3.94 14.99 18.60
CA TYR A 484 4.05 13.86 17.69
C TYR A 484 4.29 14.33 16.26
N GLN A 485 5.30 13.75 15.61
CA GLN A 485 5.62 13.95 14.20
C GLN A 485 5.64 12.59 13.50
N GLU A 486 5.02 12.49 12.33
CA GLU A 486 5.23 11.33 11.46
C GLU A 486 6.73 11.17 11.15
N PRO A 487 7.31 9.98 11.34
CA PRO A 487 8.76 9.79 11.29
C PRO A 487 9.33 9.96 9.88
N VAL A 488 8.51 9.70 8.86
CA VAL A 488 8.88 9.78 7.45
C VAL A 488 7.86 10.62 6.71
N ASN A 489 8.35 11.51 5.84
CA ASN A 489 7.51 12.32 4.98
C ASN A 489 6.69 11.45 4.03
N SER A 490 5.46 11.86 3.82
CA SER A 490 4.56 11.23 2.86
C SER A 490 4.68 11.91 1.51
N VAL A 491 4.38 11.18 0.44
CA VAL A 491 4.36 11.70 -0.93
C VAL A 491 3.04 11.37 -1.62
N VAL A 492 2.51 12.32 -2.40
CA VAL A 492 1.51 12.06 -3.44
C VAL A 492 2.18 12.26 -4.79
N LEU A 493 2.05 11.27 -5.67
CA LEU A 493 2.53 11.29 -7.04
C LEU A 493 1.34 11.41 -8.00
N GLY A 494 1.54 12.04 -9.16
CA GLY A 494 0.49 12.24 -10.16
C GLY A 494 -0.68 13.11 -9.69
N ALA A 495 -0.51 13.93 -8.66
CA ALA A 495 -1.57 14.79 -8.14
C ALA A 495 -2.01 15.82 -9.20
N GLY A 496 -3.32 15.95 -9.41
CA GLY A 496 -3.90 17.00 -10.25
C GLY A 496 -3.76 18.39 -9.63
N LYS A 497 -4.73 19.28 -9.87
CA LYS A 497 -4.74 20.63 -9.27
C LYS A 497 -5.16 20.64 -7.79
N SER A 498 -5.57 19.49 -7.26
CA SER A 498 -5.99 19.31 -5.87
C SER A 498 -5.63 17.90 -5.40
N ALA A 499 -5.44 17.76 -4.10
CA ALA A 499 -5.30 16.48 -3.42
C ALA A 499 -6.03 16.53 -2.08
N GLU A 500 -6.57 15.40 -1.66
CA GLU A 500 -7.16 15.21 -0.34
C GLU A 500 -6.25 14.27 0.45
N ILE A 501 -5.81 14.73 1.61
CA ILE A 501 -4.84 14.01 2.42
C ILE A 501 -5.52 13.57 3.71
N MET A 502 -5.86 12.29 3.80
CA MET A 502 -6.39 11.70 5.04
C MET A 502 -5.22 11.22 5.91
N TRP A 503 -5.05 11.83 7.07
CA TRP A 503 -4.13 11.37 8.11
C TRP A 503 -4.91 10.70 9.23
N ILE A 504 -4.84 9.37 9.26
CA ILE A 504 -5.35 8.56 10.38
C ILE A 504 -4.26 8.56 11.45
N LEU A 505 -4.60 9.00 12.67
CA LEU A 505 -3.61 9.10 13.73
C LEU A 505 -3.11 7.70 14.14
N PRO A 506 -1.82 7.56 14.49
CA PRO A 506 -1.29 6.30 15.01
C PRO A 506 -1.93 5.94 16.36
N ASP A 507 -2.00 4.64 16.65
CA ASP A 507 -2.62 4.15 17.89
C ASP A 507 -1.91 4.64 19.15
N LYS A 508 -0.60 4.87 19.08
CA LYS A 508 0.17 5.45 20.19
C LYS A 508 -0.23 6.91 20.53
N VAL A 509 -0.98 7.57 19.64
CA VAL A 509 -1.47 8.94 19.83
C VAL A 509 -2.97 8.94 20.11
N ALA A 510 -3.76 8.28 19.27
CA ALA A 510 -5.22 8.36 19.34
C ALA A 510 -5.89 7.22 20.14
N GLY A 511 -5.16 6.14 20.45
CA GLY A 511 -5.76 4.90 20.92
C GLY A 511 -6.48 4.14 19.79
N LYS A 512 -6.90 2.89 20.06
CA LYS A 512 -7.68 2.06 19.13
C LYS A 512 -9.17 2.12 19.41
N THR A 513 -9.53 2.25 20.68
CA THR A 513 -10.89 2.16 21.22
C THR A 513 -11.21 3.39 22.07
N ALA A 514 -12.49 3.59 22.38
CA ALA A 514 -12.96 4.71 23.18
C ALA A 514 -12.41 4.72 24.63
N ASP A 515 -11.93 3.58 25.11
CA ASP A 515 -11.34 3.44 26.45
C ASP A 515 -9.82 3.65 26.45
N ASP A 516 -9.20 3.70 25.28
CA ASP A 516 -7.76 3.95 25.17
C ASP A 516 -7.44 5.42 25.41
N ALA A 517 -6.24 5.70 25.93
CA ALA A 517 -5.80 7.07 26.12
C ALA A 517 -5.61 7.76 24.77
N ASN A 518 -6.44 8.77 24.49
CA ASN A 518 -6.19 9.74 23.43
C ASN A 518 -5.31 10.86 24.01
N ILE A 519 -4.08 10.98 23.51
CA ILE A 519 -3.12 11.95 24.01
C ILE A 519 -2.99 13.17 23.11
N VAL A 520 -3.87 13.35 22.11
CA VAL A 520 -3.94 14.61 21.36
C VAL A 520 -4.23 15.73 22.34
N ASN A 521 -3.46 16.82 22.28
CA ASN A 521 -3.68 17.97 23.15
C ASN A 521 -4.71 18.92 22.50
N PRO A 522 -5.92 19.09 23.06
CA PRO A 522 -6.94 19.99 22.51
C PRO A 522 -6.55 21.47 22.58
N ASP A 523 -5.63 21.84 23.48
CA ASP A 523 -5.04 23.19 23.54
C ASP A 523 -3.81 23.33 22.60
N GLY A 524 -3.45 22.25 21.91
CA GLY A 524 -2.33 22.16 20.99
C GLY A 524 -2.71 22.48 19.54
N ASN A 525 -1.71 22.31 18.66
CA ASN A 525 -1.86 22.57 17.23
C ASN A 525 -1.73 21.27 16.42
N VAL A 526 -2.43 21.23 15.29
CA VAL A 526 -2.12 20.32 14.19
C VAL A 526 -1.27 21.05 13.14
N VAL A 527 -0.29 20.33 12.58
CA VAL A 527 0.59 20.83 11.53
C VAL A 527 0.48 19.99 10.27
N PHE A 528 0.38 20.68 9.14
CA PHE A 528 0.60 20.14 7.80
C PHE A 528 1.77 20.88 7.14
N GLY A 529 2.88 20.18 6.93
CA GLY A 529 4.09 20.72 6.32
C GLY A 529 4.18 20.40 4.84
N TYR A 530 4.52 21.39 4.01
CA TYR A 530 4.84 21.22 2.60
C TYR A 530 6.32 21.50 2.36
N TYR A 531 7.11 20.44 2.20
CA TYR A 531 8.57 20.54 2.24
C TYR A 531 9.22 20.52 0.85
N TYR A 532 8.66 19.73 -0.06
CA TYR A 532 9.16 19.56 -1.41
C TYR A 532 8.03 19.15 -2.37
N GLY A 533 8.10 19.54 -3.63
CA GLY A 533 7.15 19.13 -4.66
C GLY A 533 7.38 19.86 -5.97
N GLU A 534 6.65 19.48 -7.01
CA GLU A 534 6.79 20.09 -8.35
C GLU A 534 6.08 21.45 -8.45
N ALA A 535 5.02 21.66 -7.67
CA ALA A 535 4.38 22.95 -7.57
C ALA A 535 5.00 23.77 -6.44
N ASP A 536 5.67 24.89 -6.74
CA ASP A 536 6.30 25.73 -5.70
C ASP A 536 5.36 26.08 -4.53
N THR A 537 4.06 26.24 -4.82
CA THR A 537 3.06 26.62 -3.82
C THR A 537 1.79 25.79 -3.89
N ILE A 538 1.21 25.56 -2.72
CA ILE A 538 -0.12 24.97 -2.54
C ILE A 538 -0.94 25.83 -1.57
N THR A 539 -2.25 25.67 -1.56
CA THR A 539 -3.16 26.29 -0.59
C THR A 539 -3.94 25.21 0.14
N VAL A 540 -3.88 25.21 1.47
CA VAL A 540 -4.78 24.43 2.32
C VAL A 540 -6.15 25.11 2.30
N LYS A 541 -7.16 24.38 1.79
CA LYS A 541 -8.52 24.87 1.55
C LYS A 541 -9.50 24.46 2.62
N ASN A 542 -9.37 23.25 3.16
CA ASN A 542 -10.16 22.82 4.29
C ASN A 542 -9.35 21.90 5.20
N VAL A 543 -9.75 21.87 6.47
CA VAL A 543 -9.33 20.87 7.44
C VAL A 543 -10.60 20.22 7.98
N GLU A 544 -10.67 18.90 7.96
CA GLU A 544 -11.77 18.14 8.55
C GLU A 544 -11.23 17.21 9.63
N VAL A 545 -11.70 17.36 10.86
CA VAL A 545 -11.28 16.54 12.02
C VAL A 545 -12.37 15.53 12.35
N TYR A 546 -12.00 14.27 12.52
CA TYR A 546 -12.88 13.16 12.89
C TYR A 546 -12.63 12.81 14.36
N TYR A 547 -13.67 12.91 15.19
CA TYR A 547 -13.54 12.80 16.63
C TYR A 547 -14.66 11.98 17.28
N TYR A 548 -14.40 11.58 18.52
CA TYR A 548 -15.34 10.93 19.42
C TYR A 548 -15.55 11.81 20.65
N ILE A 549 -16.78 11.86 21.15
CA ILE A 549 -17.13 12.47 22.42
C ILE A 549 -17.40 11.33 23.40
N PRO A 550 -16.54 11.12 24.42
CA PRO A 550 -16.79 10.15 25.47
C PRO A 550 -18.11 10.42 26.16
N GLU A 551 -18.92 9.38 26.36
CA GLU A 551 -20.17 9.53 27.09
C GLU A 551 -19.89 9.99 28.53
N THR A 552 -20.23 11.25 28.83
CA THR A 552 -20.16 11.76 30.19
C THR A 552 -21.24 11.06 31.01
N THR A 553 -20.85 10.11 31.86
CA THR A 553 -21.79 9.47 32.79
C THR A 553 -22.24 10.50 33.82
N THR A 554 -23.31 11.24 33.50
CA THR A 554 -23.88 12.25 34.40
C THR A 554 -24.64 11.52 35.50
N THR A 555 -23.98 11.29 36.63
CA THR A 555 -24.62 10.77 37.84
C THR A 555 -25.62 11.81 38.33
N THR A 556 -26.89 11.66 37.94
CA THR A 556 -27.97 12.55 38.34
C THR A 556 -28.26 12.33 39.82
N THR A 557 -27.67 13.15 40.68
CA THR A 557 -27.94 13.16 42.11
C THR A 557 -29.39 13.60 42.33
N THR A 558 -30.28 12.66 42.63
CA THR A 558 -31.68 12.95 42.98
C THR A 558 -31.70 13.48 44.42
N THR A 559 -31.78 14.80 44.58
CA THR A 559 -31.88 15.48 45.87
C THR A 559 -33.20 15.10 46.58
N THR A 560 -33.13 14.14 47.51
CA THR A 560 -34.21 13.91 48.48
C THR A 560 -33.99 14.85 49.67
N THR A 561 -34.90 15.80 49.85
CA THR A 561 -34.90 16.76 50.96
C THR A 561 -35.15 16.03 52.28
N THR A 562 -34.20 16.07 53.23
CA THR A 562 -34.52 15.90 54.67
C THR A 562 -33.56 16.69 55.55
N THR A 563 -34.14 17.71 56.18
CA THR A 563 -33.86 18.39 57.46
C THR A 563 -32.43 18.49 58.02
N THR A 564 -32.03 19.75 58.21
CA THR A 564 -30.86 20.31 58.91
C THR A 564 -30.59 19.70 60.30
N THR A 565 -29.34 19.30 60.57
CA THR A 565 -28.76 19.32 61.94
C THR A 565 -27.31 19.80 61.87
N THR A 566 -27.03 20.92 62.55
CA THR A 566 -25.69 21.49 62.77
C THR A 566 -24.99 20.73 63.89
N THR A 567 -23.66 20.48 63.83
CA THR A 567 -22.66 20.65 64.93
C THR A 567 -21.24 20.20 64.51
N THR A 568 -20.32 21.18 64.49
CA THR A 568 -18.91 21.26 64.98
C THR A 568 -17.85 20.15 64.74
N THR A 569 -16.68 20.62 64.26
CA THR A 569 -15.35 19.98 64.11
C THR A 569 -14.78 19.26 65.34
N THR A 570 -14.21 18.04 65.15
CA THR A 570 -13.10 17.51 65.97
C THR A 570 -12.27 16.43 65.26
N THR A 571 -11.00 16.36 65.62
CA THR A 571 -9.89 15.53 65.11
C THR A 571 -9.90 14.05 65.55
N THR A 572 -9.41 13.17 64.66
CA THR A 572 -8.70 11.86 64.84
C THR A 572 -9.44 10.58 65.29
N ALA A 573 -9.30 9.51 64.48
CA ALA A 573 -9.23 8.09 64.89
C ALA A 573 -8.46 7.26 63.82
N PRO A 574 -7.69 6.22 64.20
CA PRO A 574 -7.06 5.31 63.23
C PRO A 574 -8.13 4.59 62.41
N PRO A 575 -7.86 4.27 61.13
CA PRO A 575 -8.87 3.74 60.24
C PRO A 575 -9.29 2.34 60.71
N SER A 576 -10.60 2.13 60.88
CA SER A 576 -11.22 0.89 61.37
C SER A 576 -12.16 0.33 60.31
N VAL A 577 -12.38 -0.99 60.31
CA VAL A 577 -13.33 -1.63 59.41
C VAL A 577 -14.74 -1.09 59.66
N THR A 578 -15.40 -0.63 58.60
CA THR A 578 -16.76 -0.07 58.66
C THR A 578 -17.82 -1.11 58.36
N ASP A 579 -17.55 -2.02 57.42
CA ASP A 579 -18.39 -3.18 57.13
C ASP A 579 -17.55 -4.32 56.56
N TRP A 580 -17.68 -5.53 57.12
CA TRP A 580 -16.81 -6.65 56.72
C TRP A 580 -17.36 -7.32 55.46
N GLY A 581 -16.58 -7.23 54.37
CA GLY A 581 -16.92 -7.78 53.06
C GLY A 581 -17.21 -6.73 51.98
N ASP A 582 -17.54 -5.50 52.37
CA ASP A 582 -17.90 -4.39 51.47
C ASP A 582 -16.62 -3.69 50.96
N THR A 583 -16.00 -4.31 49.96
CA THR A 583 -14.70 -3.90 49.41
C THR A 583 -14.83 -2.68 48.49
N ASN A 584 -15.95 -2.56 47.78
CA ASN A 584 -16.21 -1.42 46.91
C ASN A 584 -16.76 -0.19 47.69
N CYS A 585 -17.07 -0.36 48.99
CA CYS A 585 -17.61 0.65 49.90
C CYS A 585 -18.99 1.18 49.47
N ASP A 586 -19.82 0.35 48.84
CA ASP A 586 -21.17 0.72 48.41
C ASP A 586 -22.25 0.48 49.49
N GLY A 587 -21.86 -0.10 50.63
CA GLY A 587 -22.72 -0.39 51.78
C GLY A 587 -23.49 -1.70 51.67
N THR A 588 -23.23 -2.52 50.64
CA THR A 588 -23.85 -3.82 50.42
C THR A 588 -22.79 -4.86 50.13
N VAL A 589 -22.65 -5.86 51.00
CA VAL A 589 -21.81 -7.02 50.69
C VAL A 589 -22.46 -7.87 49.60
N GLU A 590 -21.87 -7.88 48.41
CA GLU A 590 -22.35 -8.65 47.26
C GLU A 590 -21.20 -9.20 46.38
N LEU A 591 -21.56 -9.85 45.26
CA LEU A 591 -20.56 -10.52 44.43
C LEU A 591 -19.56 -9.52 43.82
N ALA A 592 -19.97 -8.27 43.63
CA ALA A 592 -19.13 -7.19 43.13
C ALA A 592 -17.89 -6.98 44.02
N ASP A 593 -18.00 -7.14 45.34
CA ASP A 593 -16.88 -7.01 46.27
C ASP A 593 -15.83 -8.08 46.06
N ALA A 594 -16.26 -9.35 45.96
CA ALA A 594 -15.36 -10.46 45.70
C ALA A 594 -14.70 -10.34 44.32
N ILE A 595 -15.44 -9.87 43.31
CA ILE A 595 -14.91 -9.63 41.97
C ILE A 595 -13.88 -8.51 41.98
N LEU A 596 -14.14 -7.41 42.70
CA LEU A 596 -13.20 -6.29 42.82
C LEU A 596 -11.90 -6.73 43.48
N ILE A 597 -11.95 -7.54 44.55
CA ILE A 597 -10.74 -8.13 45.16
C ILE A 597 -9.96 -8.95 44.11
N MET A 598 -10.62 -9.84 43.38
CA MET A 598 -9.95 -10.68 42.38
C MET A 598 -9.34 -9.86 41.23
N GLN A 599 -10.06 -8.85 40.76
CA GLN A 599 -9.61 -7.95 39.69
C GLN A 599 -8.42 -7.11 40.14
N THR A 600 -8.44 -6.56 41.36
CA THR A 600 -7.31 -5.82 41.92
C THR A 600 -6.10 -6.71 42.16
N LEU A 601 -6.26 -7.99 42.51
CA LEU A 601 -5.14 -8.92 42.65
C LEU A 601 -4.56 -9.37 41.30
N ALA A 602 -5.40 -9.57 40.29
CA ALA A 602 -4.96 -9.95 38.95
C ALA A 602 -4.35 -8.79 38.16
N SER A 603 -4.77 -7.56 38.43
CA SER A 603 -4.33 -6.36 37.70
C SER A 603 -4.40 -5.10 38.59
N PRO A 604 -3.50 -4.96 39.58
CA PRO A 604 -3.55 -3.88 40.58
C PRO A 604 -3.37 -2.47 40.01
N ASN A 605 -2.77 -2.34 38.82
CA ASN A 605 -2.61 -1.05 38.12
C ASN A 605 -3.90 -0.62 37.38
N LYS A 606 -4.86 -1.53 37.18
CA LYS A 606 -6.12 -1.30 36.45
C LYS A 606 -7.30 -1.12 37.38
N TYR A 607 -7.35 -1.84 38.49
CA TYR A 607 -8.47 -1.82 39.44
C TYR A 607 -8.01 -1.36 40.82
N ALA A 608 -8.46 -0.18 41.25
CA ALA A 608 -8.09 0.41 42.53
C ALA A 608 -9.15 0.13 43.62
N VAL A 609 -8.68 -0.21 44.83
CA VAL A 609 -9.50 -0.29 46.04
C VAL A 609 -9.11 0.84 46.97
N THR A 610 -10.11 1.55 47.51
CA THR A 610 -9.91 2.63 48.49
C THR A 610 -9.28 2.11 49.78
N ASP A 611 -8.68 3.00 50.59
CA ASP A 611 -8.10 2.59 51.88
C ASP A 611 -9.12 1.96 52.82
N GLN A 612 -10.37 2.46 52.80
CA GLN A 612 -11.47 1.86 53.58
C GLN A 612 -11.91 0.51 53.00
N GLY A 613 -11.98 0.39 51.67
CA GLY A 613 -12.32 -0.86 50.99
C GLY A 613 -11.30 -1.96 51.25
N ARG A 614 -10.02 -1.60 51.40
CA ARG A 614 -8.96 -2.54 51.82
C ARG A 614 -9.15 -3.05 53.24
N LEU A 615 -9.70 -2.23 54.13
CA LEU A 615 -10.01 -2.63 55.51
C LEU A 615 -11.26 -3.50 55.58
N ASN A 616 -12.28 -3.14 54.83
CA ASN A 616 -13.55 -3.86 54.73
C ASN A 616 -13.41 -5.22 54.06
N GLY A 617 -12.67 -5.28 52.96
CA GLY A 617 -12.47 -6.49 52.17
C GLY A 617 -11.51 -7.50 52.77
N ASP A 618 -10.65 -7.12 53.72
CA ASP A 618 -9.64 -8.00 54.36
C ASP A 618 -10.26 -8.89 55.45
N VAL A 619 -11.25 -9.71 55.06
CA VAL A 619 -12.08 -10.57 55.92
C VAL A 619 -11.39 -11.88 56.36
N ASP A 620 -10.26 -12.26 55.75
CA ASP A 620 -9.41 -13.38 56.14
C ASP A 620 -8.12 -12.90 56.83
N LYS A 621 -8.16 -12.80 58.17
CA LYS A 621 -7.00 -12.38 58.98
C LYS A 621 -5.89 -13.43 59.12
N SER A 622 -5.94 -14.55 58.39
CA SER A 622 -4.80 -15.47 58.32
C SER A 622 -3.57 -14.83 57.66
N THR A 623 -3.80 -13.83 56.80
CA THR A 623 -2.79 -12.99 56.14
C THR A 623 -3.18 -11.52 56.30
N VAL A 624 -2.23 -10.58 56.24
CA VAL A 624 -2.53 -9.14 56.36
C VAL A 624 -2.74 -8.54 54.96
N GLY A 625 -3.91 -7.94 54.74
CA GLY A 625 -4.29 -7.28 53.48
C GLY A 625 -5.01 -8.20 52.50
N LEU A 626 -5.62 -7.62 51.46
CA LEU A 626 -6.48 -8.35 50.51
C LEU A 626 -5.75 -9.51 49.80
N THR A 627 -6.39 -10.67 49.79
CA THR A 627 -5.96 -11.92 49.17
C THR A 627 -7.13 -12.61 48.43
N SER A 628 -6.85 -13.66 47.66
CA SER A 628 -7.90 -14.43 47.00
C SER A 628 -8.84 -15.14 47.99
N ASN A 629 -8.39 -15.40 49.22
CA ASN A 629 -9.23 -16.02 50.26
C ASN A 629 -10.29 -15.06 50.79
N ASP A 630 -10.02 -13.76 50.79
CA ASP A 630 -11.01 -12.75 51.17
C ASP A 630 -12.21 -12.74 50.23
N ALA A 631 -11.92 -12.78 48.92
CA ALA A 631 -12.94 -12.92 47.89
C ALA A 631 -13.73 -14.23 48.03
N LEU A 632 -13.05 -15.33 48.37
CA LEU A 632 -13.69 -16.62 48.63
C LEU A 632 -14.62 -16.56 49.85
N PHE A 633 -14.20 -15.93 50.95
CA PHE A 633 -15.03 -15.81 52.17
C PHE A 633 -16.29 -15.00 51.92
N ILE A 634 -16.19 -13.90 51.14
CA ILE A 634 -17.35 -13.12 50.70
C ILE A 634 -18.30 -14.00 49.86
N GLN A 635 -17.78 -14.77 48.90
CA GLN A 635 -18.59 -15.71 48.11
C GLN A 635 -19.27 -16.79 48.97
N GLU A 636 -18.56 -17.39 49.91
CA GLU A 636 -19.14 -18.37 50.86
C GLU A 636 -20.23 -17.76 51.73
N TYR A 637 -20.07 -16.50 52.15
CA TYR A 637 -21.07 -15.77 52.94
C TYR A 637 -22.34 -15.51 52.12
N LEU A 638 -22.21 -15.08 50.87
CA LEU A 638 -23.34 -14.86 49.95
C LEU A 638 -24.09 -16.16 49.61
N LEU A 639 -23.38 -17.29 49.62
CA LEU A 639 -23.97 -18.63 49.45
C LEU A 639 -24.53 -19.22 50.75
N HIS A 640 -24.48 -18.48 51.86
CA HIS A 640 -24.85 -18.93 53.21
C HIS A 640 -24.08 -20.15 53.73
N LEU A 641 -22.90 -20.45 53.15
CA LEU A 641 -22.00 -21.50 53.62
C LEU A 641 -21.14 -21.02 54.80
N ARG A 642 -20.98 -19.70 54.93
CA ARG A 642 -20.34 -19.00 56.04
C ARG A 642 -21.35 -18.07 56.71
N GLN A 643 -21.41 -18.09 58.05
CA GLN A 643 -22.41 -17.32 58.80
C GLN A 643 -22.03 -15.86 59.06
N SER A 644 -20.74 -15.50 59.00
CA SER A 644 -20.26 -14.14 59.24
C SER A 644 -18.93 -13.89 58.54
N LEU A 645 -18.74 -12.66 58.08
CA LEU A 645 -17.47 -12.14 57.55
C LEU A 645 -16.62 -11.42 58.59
N VAL A 646 -17.15 -11.22 59.81
CA VAL A 646 -16.37 -10.69 60.92
C VAL A 646 -15.33 -11.76 61.31
N PRO A 647 -14.02 -11.47 61.22
CA PRO A 647 -12.99 -12.43 61.62
C PRO A 647 -13.12 -12.76 63.11
N ALA A 648 -12.95 -14.03 63.46
CA ALA A 648 -12.91 -14.43 64.86
C ALA A 648 -11.69 -13.78 65.54
N THR A 649 -11.92 -13.06 66.64
CA THR A 649 -10.89 -12.36 67.43
C THR A 649 -9.94 -13.30 68.13
#